data_AF-A0A6A9K3A2-F1
#
_entry.id   AF-A0A6A9K3A2-F1
#
_cell.length_a   1.000
_cell.length_b   1.000
_cell.length_c   1.000
_cell.angle_alpha   90.00
_cell.angle_beta   90.00
_cell.angle_gamma   90.00
#
_symmetry.space_group_name_H-M   'P 1'
#
loop_
_entity.id
_entity.type
_entity.pdbx_description
1 polymer ?
#
loop_
_entity_poly.entity_id
_entity_poly.type
_entity_poly.pdbx_seq_one_letter_code
_entity_poly.pdbx_strand_id
1 'polypeptide(L)'
;MRMPFVPVRRDVRPSLPRRRASYYCTGLLWSVALPWLPALAASAADGLVDEDACQACHPRQSEQWRGSHHQLAMQPASPESILGDFSGVRFRHAGETTRFYRKGDAFWVNTAGADGRNADFQVRYAFGVEPLQQYLLDTGDGQLQALGVAWDSRRKTWFHLYPDDAVDARHPLHWSKPQQNANFMCMECHNTGFTRRYDASAERFDSRWHATGVGCQSCHGPAAGHLAWTRQPERAQAHAGFAGSLAATANRFQVESCARCHSRRSPLGDGFDATARLLDDYLPSPLSPVLYELDGKIKDEVFEYGSFVQSRMYAKGVACSDCHDPHGARLKADGNGVCLQCHNPAGRAVRRDIDASGLAAADYTSPAHLRHRADGPAGQCVACHMPGKYYMVNDLRHDHSFSVPNPAQALALGISDACLGCHAQMPGETLVASFRDWYPRAVPRDGGYAQDLALVRSGRPGAAAALLRQLRRADLPAIRRASLLGEVPGYPGQSLLQQALAALDNDEPRVREAAIGAVAALLSPAQRVEPLAPALSDPLRAVRLAAAYALLPAVAELGGHGPSWRRAIDEYEQTQLVQRERAEANLNLANLYQADGRPGLVEASLRAALRRDADFAPAQVALGQWLENAGRDREAAALLRDGLRRQPRSGLLHYAQGLALIRRGEREDARQALAEALRVEPDNPRYAYVLAVAWHEAGQPGKAIESLRALLARRPAERTARLALVGYLRQAGDSAGADAALAELRAINPDDPLLR
;
A
#
# COMPACT_ATOMS: atom_id res chain seq x y z
N MET A 1 -20.36 39.63 44.90
CA MET A 1 -20.09 39.70 46.35
C MET A 1 -18.61 39.37 46.56
N ARG A 2 -17.94 40.22 47.34
CA ARG A 2 -16.50 40.39 47.65
C ARG A 2 -15.51 39.18 47.58
N MET A 3 -14.31 39.50 47.07
CA MET A 3 -12.89 39.02 47.28
C MET A 3 -12.55 38.33 48.64
N PRO A 4 -11.35 37.69 48.88
CA PRO A 4 -9.95 38.03 48.44
C PRO A 4 -9.00 36.84 48.07
N PHE A 5 -7.91 36.99 47.29
CA PHE A 5 -6.52 37.44 47.59
C PHE A 5 -5.77 36.72 48.75
N VAL A 6 -4.63 36.06 48.49
CA VAL A 6 -3.27 36.22 49.12
C VAL A 6 -2.18 35.33 48.44
N PRO A 7 -0.92 35.80 48.28
CA PRO A 7 0.23 35.14 47.59
C PRO A 7 1.46 34.82 48.51
N VAL A 8 2.47 34.03 48.05
CA VAL A 8 3.87 33.96 48.59
C VAL A 8 4.84 33.40 47.50
N ARG A 9 5.78 34.13 46.86
CA ARG A 9 7.23 34.49 47.14
C ARG A 9 8.22 33.32 47.39
N ARG A 10 9.23 33.10 46.52
CA ARG A 10 10.70 33.46 46.59
C ARG A 10 11.44 32.78 47.76
N ASP A 11 12.68 32.27 47.73
CA ASP A 11 13.90 32.20 46.89
C ASP A 11 14.65 30.91 47.37
N VAL A 12 15.70 30.33 46.77
CA VAL A 12 17.13 30.63 47.01
C VAL A 12 17.97 29.46 46.45
N ARG A 13 18.98 29.75 45.61
CA ARG A 13 20.18 28.92 45.28
C ARG A 13 21.19 29.01 46.45
N PRO A 14 22.13 28.05 46.73
CA PRO A 14 23.36 27.97 45.92
C PRO A 14 24.24 26.67 45.95
N SER A 15 25.10 26.60 44.92
CA SER A 15 26.53 26.18 44.85
C SER A 15 27.09 24.90 45.51
N LEU A 16 27.62 24.02 44.65
CA LEU A 16 28.98 23.39 44.59
C LEU A 16 29.87 23.35 45.86
N PRO A 17 30.70 22.27 46.01
CA PRO A 17 32.09 22.41 45.55
C PRO A 17 32.74 21.15 44.91
N ARG A 18 33.77 21.44 44.10
CA ARG A 18 34.80 20.55 43.55
C ARG A 18 35.69 19.95 44.65
N ARG A 19 36.22 18.73 44.43
CA ARG A 19 37.57 18.34 44.88
C ARG A 19 38.30 17.51 43.81
N ARG A 20 39.53 17.94 43.49
CA ARG A 20 40.60 17.17 42.84
C ARG A 20 41.46 16.53 43.93
N ALA A 21 42.03 15.36 43.69
CA ALA A 21 43.38 15.01 44.13
C ALA A 21 43.91 13.77 43.38
N SER A 22 45.07 13.94 42.75
CA SER A 22 45.93 12.88 42.18
C SER A 22 46.71 12.16 43.29
N TYR A 23 47.04 10.89 43.09
CA TYR A 23 48.29 10.30 43.59
C TYR A 23 48.85 9.28 42.58
N TYR A 24 50.17 9.35 42.42
CA TYR A 24 51.06 8.50 41.61
C TYR A 24 51.21 7.09 42.21
N CYS A 25 51.46 6.08 41.39
CA CYS A 25 52.70 5.27 41.49
C CYS A 25 52.86 4.24 40.35
N THR A 26 54.13 4.07 40.02
CA THR A 26 54.82 3.27 38.99
C THR A 26 54.62 1.75 39.05
N GLY A 27 54.68 1.09 37.89
CA GLY A 27 54.89 -0.36 37.77
C GLY A 27 55.23 -0.80 36.34
N LEU A 28 56.36 -1.49 36.19
CA LEU A 28 57.09 -1.84 34.96
C LEU A 28 56.47 -2.98 34.12
N LEU A 29 56.81 -2.95 32.82
CA LEU A 29 57.11 -4.05 31.88
C LEU A 29 56.01 -5.09 31.53
N TRP A 30 55.62 -5.14 30.25
CA TRP A 30 55.97 -6.21 29.31
C TRP A 30 55.36 -5.91 27.93
N SER A 31 56.22 -5.53 26.98
CA SER A 31 55.89 -5.37 25.57
C SER A 31 55.86 -6.73 24.89
N VAL A 32 54.65 -7.25 24.65
CA VAL A 32 54.43 -8.36 23.71
C VAL A 32 53.75 -7.75 22.49
N ALA A 33 54.47 -7.74 21.37
CA ALA A 33 53.92 -7.35 20.08
C ALA A 33 52.85 -8.37 19.65
N LEU A 34 51.59 -8.01 19.79
CA LEU A 34 50.47 -8.69 19.13
C LEU A 34 50.36 -8.16 17.69
N PRO A 35 50.17 -9.04 16.69
CA PRO A 35 49.88 -8.59 15.33
C PRO A 35 48.55 -7.82 15.36
N TRP A 36 48.58 -6.61 14.80
CA TRP A 36 47.39 -5.82 14.52
C TRP A 36 46.49 -6.59 13.55
N LEU A 37 45.56 -7.37 14.08
CA LEU A 37 44.31 -7.64 13.36
C LEU A 37 43.55 -6.31 13.36
N PRO A 38 43.06 -5.82 12.21
CA PRO A 38 42.17 -4.69 12.23
C PRO A 38 40.96 -5.14 13.04
N ALA A 39 40.74 -4.49 14.18
CA ALA A 39 39.44 -4.55 14.82
C ALA A 39 38.46 -4.04 13.76
N LEU A 40 37.65 -4.96 13.20
CA LEU A 40 36.41 -4.61 12.52
C LEU A 40 35.63 -3.79 13.54
N ALA A 41 35.80 -2.48 13.47
CA ALA A 41 35.09 -1.53 14.28
C ALA A 41 33.65 -1.64 13.80
N ALA A 42 32.84 -2.39 14.55
CA ALA A 42 31.40 -2.40 14.42
C ALA A 42 30.94 -0.95 14.53
N SER A 43 30.62 -0.34 13.38
CA SER A 43 29.86 0.89 13.32
C SER A 43 28.50 0.57 13.93
N ALA A 44 28.30 1.00 15.17
CA ALA A 44 27.07 0.78 15.91
C ALA A 44 25.91 1.60 15.31
N ALA A 45 25.32 1.05 14.25
CA ALA A 45 23.90 1.14 13.97
C ALA A 45 23.33 -0.28 14.15
N ASP A 46 22.61 -0.49 15.25
CA ASP A 46 21.69 -1.62 15.48
C ASP A 46 22.18 -3.05 15.17
N GLY A 47 23.47 -3.33 15.36
CA GLY A 47 24.01 -4.70 15.26
C GLY A 47 24.15 -5.25 13.84
N LEU A 48 24.10 -4.40 12.82
CA LEU A 48 24.50 -4.76 11.45
C LEU A 48 26.02 -4.94 11.38
N VAL A 49 26.48 -5.89 10.56
CA VAL A 49 27.90 -6.19 10.34
C VAL A 49 28.23 -6.19 8.85
N ASP A 50 29.49 -6.12 8.47
CA ASP A 50 29.87 -6.21 7.05
C ASP A 50 29.41 -7.53 6.43
N GLU A 51 28.86 -7.47 5.21
CA GLU A 51 28.32 -8.65 4.51
C GLU A 51 29.39 -9.73 4.28
N ASP A 52 30.66 -9.32 4.15
CA ASP A 52 31.82 -10.23 4.02
C ASP A 52 32.01 -11.13 5.26
N ALA A 53 31.51 -10.71 6.43
CA ALA A 53 31.54 -11.53 7.64
C ALA A 53 30.74 -12.84 7.47
N CYS A 54 29.73 -12.84 6.59
CA CYS A 54 28.92 -14.02 6.29
C CYS A 54 29.67 -15.01 5.38
N GLN A 55 30.50 -14.51 4.46
CA GLN A 55 31.13 -15.32 3.40
C GLN A 55 32.08 -16.39 3.95
N ALA A 56 32.81 -16.11 5.04
CA ALA A 56 33.76 -17.04 5.62
C ALA A 56 33.10 -18.35 6.11
N CYS A 57 31.87 -18.27 6.62
CA CYS A 57 31.12 -19.42 7.13
C CYS A 57 30.07 -19.95 6.12
N HIS A 58 29.61 -19.11 5.19
CA HIS A 58 28.55 -19.42 4.23
C HIS A 58 28.98 -19.20 2.76
N PRO A 59 30.11 -19.78 2.31
CA PRO A 59 30.68 -19.47 0.99
C PRO A 59 29.73 -19.82 -0.16
N ARG A 60 28.97 -20.91 -0.04
CA ARG A 60 28.00 -21.33 -1.06
C ARG A 60 26.85 -20.32 -1.22
N GLN A 61 26.27 -19.88 -0.12
CA GLN A 61 25.17 -18.91 -0.14
C GLN A 61 25.66 -17.56 -0.68
N SER A 62 26.86 -17.13 -0.26
CA SER A 62 27.47 -15.89 -0.77
C SER A 62 27.78 -15.97 -2.27
N GLU A 63 28.23 -17.13 -2.77
CA GLU A 63 28.45 -17.35 -4.21
C GLU A 63 27.14 -17.27 -4.99
N GLN A 64 26.05 -17.86 -4.48
CA GLN A 64 24.73 -17.79 -5.13
C GLN A 64 24.14 -16.38 -5.11
N TRP A 65 24.33 -15.64 -4.01
CA TRP A 65 23.86 -14.28 -3.85
C TRP A 65 24.59 -13.30 -4.77
N ARG A 66 25.89 -13.48 -4.98
CA ARG A 66 26.68 -12.64 -5.87
C ARG A 66 26.18 -12.75 -7.31
N GLY A 67 25.82 -11.62 -7.91
CA GLY A 67 25.24 -11.55 -9.25
C GLY A 67 23.73 -11.81 -9.30
N SER A 68 23.08 -12.10 -8.17
CA SER A 68 21.61 -12.22 -8.11
C SER A 68 20.93 -10.87 -8.30
N HIS A 69 19.68 -10.88 -8.74
CA HIS A 69 18.88 -9.65 -8.85
C HIS A 69 18.67 -8.96 -7.49
N HIS A 70 18.76 -9.68 -6.37
CA HIS A 70 18.74 -9.07 -5.04
C HIS A 70 20.00 -8.23 -4.79
N GLN A 71 21.18 -8.82 -5.02
CA GLN A 71 22.46 -8.12 -4.85
C GLN A 71 22.59 -6.93 -5.80
N LEU A 72 22.07 -7.06 -7.01
CA LEU A 72 22.15 -6.04 -8.07
C LEU A 72 20.91 -5.11 -8.11
N ALA A 73 20.02 -5.18 -7.11
CA ALA A 73 18.77 -4.41 -7.09
C ALA A 73 19.00 -2.90 -7.21
N MET A 74 20.12 -2.42 -6.65
CA MET A 74 20.64 -1.07 -6.84
C MET A 74 22.15 -1.12 -6.93
N GLN A 75 22.73 -0.29 -7.79
CA GLN A 75 24.18 -0.13 -7.90
C GLN A 75 24.55 1.36 -8.05
N PRO A 76 25.67 1.82 -7.47
CA PRO A 76 26.24 3.12 -7.82
C PRO A 76 26.50 3.19 -9.32
N ALA A 77 26.23 4.34 -9.94
CA ALA A 77 26.45 4.53 -11.35
C ALA A 77 27.95 4.50 -11.69
N SER A 78 28.37 3.51 -12.48
CA SER A 78 29.74 3.33 -12.95
C SER A 78 29.74 2.71 -14.36
N PRO A 79 30.88 2.70 -15.07
CA PRO A 79 31.00 2.03 -16.36
C PRO A 79 30.62 0.55 -16.34
N GLU A 80 30.72 -0.10 -15.18
CA GLU A 80 30.42 -1.51 -14.98
C GLU A 80 28.93 -1.77 -14.67
N SER A 81 28.24 -0.82 -14.03
CA SER A 81 26.85 -0.99 -13.59
C SER A 81 25.82 -0.39 -14.57
N ILE A 82 26.21 0.60 -15.38
CA ILE A 82 25.31 1.24 -16.34
C ILE A 82 25.28 0.43 -17.64
N LEU A 83 24.13 -0.18 -17.93
CA LEU A 83 23.89 -0.93 -19.18
C LEU A 83 23.39 -0.05 -20.32
N GLY A 84 22.83 1.13 -19.99
CA GLY A 84 22.21 2.06 -20.94
C GLY A 84 23.21 2.79 -21.84
N ASP A 85 22.76 3.20 -23.01
CA ASP A 85 23.57 3.98 -23.95
C ASP A 85 23.61 5.47 -23.55
N PHE A 86 24.73 5.93 -23.00
CA PHE A 86 25.02 7.33 -22.67
C PHE A 86 26.04 7.97 -23.65
N SER A 87 26.03 7.58 -24.93
CA SER A 87 26.89 8.16 -25.98
C SER A 87 26.48 9.56 -26.45
N GLY A 88 25.46 10.17 -25.83
CA GLY A 88 24.89 11.46 -26.25
C GLY A 88 23.52 11.34 -26.92
N VAL A 89 22.91 10.15 -26.88
CA VAL A 89 21.61 9.86 -27.49
C VAL A 89 20.48 10.71 -26.91
N ARG A 90 19.47 10.96 -27.74
CA ARG A 90 18.28 11.73 -27.38
C ARG A 90 17.04 10.86 -27.51
N PHE A 91 16.18 10.94 -26.51
CA PHE A 91 14.87 10.31 -26.45
C PHE A 91 13.81 11.41 -26.38
N ARG A 92 12.67 11.22 -27.05
CA ARG A 92 11.56 12.18 -27.07
C ARG A 92 10.26 11.50 -26.67
N HIS A 93 9.52 12.12 -25.77
CA HIS A 93 8.20 11.66 -25.32
C HIS A 93 7.41 12.86 -24.79
N ALA A 94 6.10 12.90 -25.02
CA ALA A 94 5.20 13.96 -24.56
C ALA A 94 5.66 15.42 -24.86
N GLY A 95 6.45 15.63 -25.93
CA GLY A 95 7.00 16.94 -26.30
C GLY A 95 8.30 17.32 -25.58
N GLU A 96 8.74 16.52 -24.60
CA GLU A 96 10.00 16.70 -23.88
C GLU A 96 11.13 15.92 -24.57
N THR A 97 12.37 16.36 -24.34
CA THR A 97 13.57 15.70 -24.87
C THR A 97 14.54 15.41 -23.74
N THR A 98 14.85 14.12 -23.58
CA THR A 98 15.82 13.60 -22.62
C THR A 98 17.10 13.24 -23.37
N ARG A 99 18.26 13.75 -22.94
CA ARG A 99 19.57 13.40 -23.52
C ARG A 99 20.43 12.67 -22.49
N PHE A 100 20.97 11.52 -22.86
CA PHE A 100 21.81 10.66 -22.02
C PHE A 100 23.26 10.80 -22.45
N TYR A 101 24.15 11.22 -21.55
CA TYR A 101 25.55 11.48 -21.90
C TYR A 101 26.50 11.32 -20.72
N ARG A 102 27.82 11.24 -21.00
CA ARG A 102 28.86 11.13 -19.98
C ARG A 102 29.68 12.41 -19.84
N LYS A 103 30.18 12.67 -18.62
CA LYS A 103 31.23 13.67 -18.31
C LYS A 103 32.34 12.93 -17.55
N GLY A 104 33.39 12.48 -18.26
CA GLY A 104 34.34 11.52 -17.72
C GLY A 104 33.65 10.19 -17.37
N ASP A 105 33.88 9.68 -16.17
CA ASP A 105 33.23 8.45 -15.69
C ASP A 105 31.82 8.67 -15.14
N ALA A 106 31.39 9.93 -14.96
CA ALA A 106 30.06 10.25 -14.47
C ALA A 106 29.01 10.21 -15.60
N PHE A 107 27.82 9.74 -15.26
CA PHE A 107 26.66 9.64 -16.13
C PHE A 107 25.68 10.78 -15.85
N TRP A 108 25.16 11.39 -16.91
CA TRP A 108 24.33 12.59 -16.83
C TRP A 108 23.11 12.47 -17.75
N VAL A 109 22.01 13.07 -17.30
CA VAL A 109 20.78 13.20 -18.06
C VAL A 109 20.43 14.68 -18.16
N ASN A 110 20.24 15.17 -19.39
CA ASN A 110 19.64 16.48 -19.62
C ASN A 110 18.16 16.29 -19.95
N THR A 111 17.26 16.75 -19.07
CA THR A 111 15.81 16.52 -19.18
C THR A 111 15.03 17.63 -18.51
N ALA A 112 13.74 17.76 -18.84
CA ALA A 112 12.86 18.76 -18.24
C ALA A 112 12.73 18.54 -16.72
N GLY A 113 13.00 19.58 -15.92
CA GLY A 113 12.79 19.59 -14.49
C GLY A 113 11.35 19.95 -14.10
N ALA A 114 11.12 20.22 -12.81
CA ALA A 114 9.79 20.59 -12.31
C ALA A 114 9.22 21.89 -12.90
N ASP A 115 10.08 22.77 -13.43
CA ASP A 115 9.69 24.01 -14.12
C ASP A 115 9.46 23.83 -15.63
N GLY A 116 9.59 22.58 -16.13
CA GLY A 116 9.48 22.23 -17.55
C GLY A 116 10.70 22.61 -18.39
N ARG A 117 11.78 23.11 -17.79
CA ARG A 117 13.01 23.47 -18.50
C ARG A 117 14.05 22.38 -18.38
N ASN A 118 14.81 22.16 -19.45
CA ASN A 118 15.89 21.19 -19.44
C ASN A 118 17.04 21.64 -18.54
N ALA A 119 17.46 20.75 -17.64
CA ALA A 119 18.65 20.90 -16.82
C ALA A 119 19.46 19.61 -16.80
N ASP A 120 20.73 19.71 -16.39
CA ASP A 120 21.64 18.57 -16.23
C ASP A 120 21.50 17.96 -14.83
N PHE A 121 21.19 16.67 -14.77
CA PHE A 121 21.12 15.90 -13.53
C PHE A 121 22.11 14.74 -13.59
N GLN A 122 22.86 14.54 -12.51
CA GLN A 122 23.77 13.40 -12.41
C GLN A 122 22.97 12.13 -12.11
N VAL A 123 23.27 11.04 -12.83
CA VAL A 123 22.80 9.70 -12.46
C VAL A 123 23.68 9.19 -11.33
N ARG A 124 23.10 8.95 -10.16
CA ARG A 124 23.84 8.44 -8.99
C ARG A 124 23.76 6.94 -8.87
N TYR A 125 22.63 6.35 -9.25
CA TYR A 125 22.38 4.92 -9.12
C TYR A 125 21.61 4.38 -10.32
N ALA A 126 21.84 3.10 -10.59
CA ALA A 126 21.00 2.27 -11.46
C ALA A 126 20.16 1.32 -10.60
N PHE A 127 18.90 1.16 -10.98
CA PHE A 127 17.96 0.20 -10.42
C PHE A 127 17.69 -0.93 -11.39
N GLY A 128 17.76 -2.16 -10.90
CA GLY A 128 17.52 -3.35 -11.68
C GLY A 128 18.67 -3.71 -12.63
N VAL A 129 18.49 -4.80 -13.36
CA VAL A 129 19.45 -5.34 -14.34
C VAL A 129 18.69 -5.92 -15.53
N GLU A 130 17.85 -6.92 -15.29
CA GLU A 130 16.98 -7.54 -16.29
C GLU A 130 15.54 -7.60 -15.75
N PRO A 131 14.52 -7.26 -16.58
CA PRO A 131 14.56 -6.91 -18.01
C PRO A 131 14.86 -5.45 -18.32
N LEU A 132 14.98 -4.60 -17.30
CA LEU A 132 15.18 -3.18 -17.48
C LEU A 132 16.10 -2.57 -16.41
N GLN A 133 16.72 -1.46 -16.76
CA GLN A 133 17.36 -0.54 -15.82
C GLN A 133 16.62 0.79 -15.77
N GLN A 134 16.30 1.25 -14.56
CA GLN A 134 15.86 2.62 -14.31
C GLN A 134 16.99 3.40 -13.63
N TYR A 135 17.04 4.72 -13.81
CA TYR A 135 18.13 5.56 -13.32
C TYR A 135 17.66 6.59 -12.31
N LEU A 136 18.45 6.80 -11.27
CA LEU A 136 18.16 7.77 -10.22
C LEU A 136 18.96 9.04 -10.39
N LEU A 137 18.23 10.15 -10.47
CA LEU A 137 18.78 11.48 -10.66
C LEU A 137 18.95 12.17 -9.31
N ASP A 138 20.13 12.75 -9.11
CA ASP A 138 20.40 13.66 -7.99
C ASP A 138 19.80 15.03 -8.28
N THR A 139 18.87 15.49 -7.44
CA THR A 139 18.30 16.83 -7.53
C THR A 139 18.85 17.79 -6.48
N GLY A 140 19.87 17.38 -5.72
CA GLY A 140 20.40 18.12 -4.57
C GLY A 140 19.73 17.73 -3.25
N ASP A 141 20.33 18.18 -2.13
CA ASP A 141 19.78 18.01 -0.77
C ASP A 141 19.43 16.55 -0.39
N GLY A 142 20.18 15.60 -0.97
CA GLY A 142 19.98 14.15 -0.77
C GLY A 142 18.74 13.58 -1.44
N GLN A 143 18.00 14.38 -2.21
CA GLN A 143 16.82 13.95 -2.93
C GLN A 143 17.21 13.21 -4.22
N LEU A 144 16.70 11.98 -4.34
CA LEU A 144 16.87 11.12 -5.50
C LEU A 144 15.51 10.92 -6.17
N GLN A 145 15.47 11.11 -7.49
CA GLN A 145 14.26 10.95 -8.29
C GLN A 145 14.41 9.83 -9.32
N ALA A 146 13.41 8.97 -9.43
CA ALA A 146 13.39 7.89 -10.41
C ALA A 146 12.98 8.43 -11.79
N LEU A 147 13.86 8.31 -12.77
CA LEU A 147 13.61 8.80 -14.13
C LEU A 147 12.51 7.96 -14.82
N GLY A 148 11.57 8.61 -15.51
CA GLY A 148 10.48 7.95 -16.24
C GLY A 148 10.90 7.23 -17.54
N VAL A 149 12.13 7.48 -18.00
CA VAL A 149 12.75 6.79 -19.13
C VAL A 149 13.68 5.69 -18.59
N ALA A 150 13.46 4.46 -19.05
CA ALA A 150 14.22 3.28 -18.66
C ALA A 150 14.94 2.65 -19.86
N TRP A 151 15.95 1.84 -19.57
CA TRP A 151 16.69 1.06 -20.54
C TRP A 151 16.20 -0.39 -20.54
N ASP A 152 15.76 -0.90 -21.69
CA ASP A 152 15.48 -2.31 -21.88
C ASP A 152 16.81 -3.05 -22.09
N SER A 153 17.22 -3.87 -21.13
CA SER A 153 18.52 -4.54 -21.19
C SER A 153 18.56 -5.72 -22.18
N ARG A 154 17.39 -6.26 -22.54
CA ARG A 154 17.26 -7.35 -23.52
C ARG A 154 17.31 -6.81 -24.95
N ARG A 155 16.51 -5.78 -25.23
CA ARG A 155 16.39 -5.14 -26.55
C ARG A 155 17.46 -4.08 -26.80
N LYS A 156 18.13 -3.63 -25.74
CA LYS A 156 19.14 -2.56 -25.77
C LYS A 156 18.58 -1.26 -26.35
N THR A 157 17.45 -0.80 -25.81
CA THR A 157 16.79 0.43 -26.26
C THR A 157 16.22 1.22 -25.10
N TRP A 158 16.14 2.54 -25.26
CA TRP A 158 15.41 3.43 -24.36
C TRP A 158 13.91 3.34 -24.61
N PHE A 159 13.13 3.39 -23.53
CA PHE A 159 11.67 3.47 -23.58
C PHE A 159 11.13 4.28 -22.40
N HIS A 160 9.91 4.81 -22.54
CA HIS A 160 9.22 5.50 -21.46
C HIS A 160 8.34 4.52 -20.69
N LEU A 161 8.30 4.61 -19.35
CA LEU A 161 7.49 3.72 -18.50
C LEU A 161 5.98 3.92 -18.68
N TYR A 162 5.58 5.07 -19.23
CA TYR A 162 4.21 5.40 -19.61
C TYR A 162 4.18 5.73 -21.11
N PRO A 163 4.29 4.73 -22.00
CA PRO A 163 4.45 4.98 -23.44
C PRO A 163 3.20 5.58 -24.08
N ASP A 164 2.02 5.29 -23.53
CA ASP A 164 0.71 5.67 -24.08
C ASP A 164 0.15 6.98 -23.48
N ASP A 165 0.77 7.50 -22.41
CA ASP A 165 0.35 8.71 -21.72
C ASP A 165 1.24 9.90 -22.06
N ALA A 166 0.67 11.10 -22.14
CA ALA A 166 1.45 12.33 -22.28
C ALA A 166 1.98 12.81 -20.91
N VAL A 167 3.05 12.19 -20.43
CA VAL A 167 3.67 12.54 -19.14
C VAL A 167 4.72 13.65 -19.33
N ASP A 168 4.28 14.90 -19.20
CA ASP A 168 5.15 16.09 -19.18
C ASP A 168 5.33 16.63 -17.75
N ALA A 169 6.13 17.69 -17.56
CA ALA A 169 6.40 18.31 -16.26
C ALA A 169 5.16 18.74 -15.43
N ARG A 170 3.98 18.86 -16.06
CA ARG A 170 2.72 19.18 -15.37
C ARG A 170 1.99 17.92 -14.90
N HIS A 171 2.31 16.77 -15.48
CA HIS A 171 1.67 15.50 -15.18
C HIS A 171 2.11 14.97 -13.78
N PRO A 172 1.20 14.43 -12.96
CA PRO A 172 1.53 13.90 -11.63
C PRO A 172 2.55 12.74 -11.62
N LEU A 173 2.65 12.00 -12.73
CA LEU A 173 3.58 10.88 -12.87
C LEU A 173 4.97 11.27 -13.40
N HIS A 174 5.19 12.57 -13.69
CA HIS A 174 6.49 13.03 -14.18
C HIS A 174 7.59 12.81 -13.13
N TRP A 175 8.81 12.48 -13.60
CA TRP A 175 9.94 12.09 -12.75
C TRP A 175 10.31 13.12 -11.68
N SER A 176 10.00 14.40 -11.91
CA SER A 176 10.30 15.47 -10.95
C SER A 176 9.23 15.61 -9.84
N LYS A 177 8.12 14.88 -9.90
CA LYS A 177 7.00 14.99 -8.95
C LYS A 177 7.24 14.12 -7.71
N PRO A 178 6.58 14.41 -6.58
CA PRO A 178 6.79 13.68 -5.32
C PRO A 178 6.56 12.17 -5.41
N GLN A 179 5.69 11.73 -6.32
CA GLN A 179 5.35 10.32 -6.55
C GLN A 179 6.53 9.49 -7.09
N GLN A 180 7.58 10.15 -7.58
CA GLN A 180 8.77 9.52 -8.17
C GLN A 180 10.00 9.61 -7.24
N ASN A 181 9.82 10.14 -6.02
CA ASN A 181 10.90 10.29 -5.05
C ASN A 181 11.37 8.90 -4.58
N ALA A 182 12.61 8.55 -4.93
CA ALA A 182 13.17 7.24 -4.67
C ALA A 182 13.49 7.03 -3.19
N ASN A 183 13.86 8.08 -2.44
CA ASN A 183 14.15 7.99 -1.00
C ASN A 183 12.96 7.39 -0.24
N PHE A 184 11.73 7.77 -0.61
CA PHE A 184 10.52 7.20 -0.04
C PHE A 184 10.06 5.93 -0.76
N MET A 185 9.97 5.96 -2.09
CA MET A 185 9.23 4.93 -2.83
C MET A 185 10.02 3.65 -3.05
N CYS A 186 11.36 3.71 -3.05
CA CYS A 186 12.19 2.65 -3.62
C CYS A 186 13.34 2.20 -2.72
N MET A 187 14.05 3.14 -2.07
CA MET A 187 15.34 2.86 -1.44
C MET A 187 15.29 1.74 -0.40
N GLU A 188 14.21 1.65 0.39
CA GLU A 188 14.05 0.65 1.45
C GLU A 188 14.06 -0.79 0.89
N CYS A 189 13.42 -1.03 -0.24
CA CYS A 189 13.38 -2.35 -0.87
C CYS A 189 14.66 -2.68 -1.66
N HIS A 190 15.53 -1.70 -1.88
CA HIS A 190 16.69 -1.80 -2.78
C HIS A 190 18.05 -1.70 -2.05
N ASN A 191 18.04 -1.60 -0.71
CA ASN A 191 19.23 -1.47 0.11
C ASN A 191 19.12 -2.25 1.42
N THR A 192 20.26 -2.55 2.04
CA THR A 192 20.34 -3.17 3.37
C THR A 192 20.46 -2.10 4.45
N GLY A 193 19.63 -2.19 5.49
CA GLY A 193 19.71 -1.30 6.66
C GLY A 193 19.37 0.15 6.34
N PHE A 194 18.40 0.37 5.45
CA PHE A 194 18.00 1.69 5.00
C PHE A 194 17.20 2.47 6.05
N THR A 195 17.51 3.76 6.17
CA THR A 195 16.72 4.77 6.90
C THR A 195 16.59 6.03 6.03
N ARG A 196 15.39 6.60 5.91
CA ARG A 196 15.14 7.81 5.11
C ARG A 196 15.79 9.03 5.72
N ARG A 197 15.65 9.23 7.03
CA ARG A 197 16.18 10.38 7.78
C ARG A 197 15.85 11.73 7.12
N TYR A 198 14.57 11.97 6.91
CA TYR A 198 14.09 13.23 6.34
C TYR A 198 14.09 14.36 7.38
N ASP A 199 14.81 15.45 7.10
CA ASP A 199 14.78 16.67 7.92
C ASP A 199 13.71 17.62 7.37
N ALA A 200 12.55 17.63 8.01
CA ALA A 200 11.44 18.47 7.59
C ALA A 200 11.68 19.97 7.77
N SER A 201 12.67 20.40 8.55
CA SER A 201 13.01 21.81 8.76
C SER A 201 13.95 22.34 7.69
N ALA A 202 14.92 21.53 7.27
CA ALA A 202 15.85 21.84 6.18
C ALA A 202 15.36 21.36 4.81
N GLU A 203 14.26 20.61 4.78
CA GLU A 203 13.64 20.04 3.57
C GLU A 203 14.59 19.15 2.76
N ARG A 204 15.38 18.33 3.44
CA ARG A 204 16.45 17.50 2.84
C ARG A 204 16.43 16.07 3.37
N PHE A 205 17.02 15.17 2.60
CA PHE A 205 17.24 13.78 2.99
C PHE A 205 18.69 13.59 3.44
N ASP A 206 18.89 12.97 4.62
CA ASP A 206 20.16 12.38 5.05
C ASP A 206 20.04 10.85 5.01
N SER A 207 19.49 10.31 3.91
CA SER A 207 19.21 8.89 3.80
C SER A 207 20.49 8.07 3.94
N ARG A 208 20.43 7.01 4.75
CA ARG A 208 21.56 6.14 5.04
C ARG A 208 21.18 4.69 4.84
N TRP A 209 22.16 3.88 4.44
CA TRP A 209 22.05 2.43 4.38
C TRP A 209 23.41 1.82 4.68
N HIS A 210 23.39 0.56 5.11
CA HIS A 210 24.58 -0.19 5.46
C HIS A 210 25.29 -0.75 4.22
N ALA A 211 24.52 -1.33 3.30
CA ALA A 211 25.05 -1.87 2.05
C ALA A 211 24.09 -1.58 0.88
N THR A 212 24.68 -1.39 -0.30
CA THR A 212 23.93 -1.14 -1.54
C THR A 212 23.42 -2.48 -2.09
N GLY A 213 22.16 -2.52 -2.52
CA GLY A 213 21.49 -3.77 -2.91
C GLY A 213 20.87 -4.51 -1.71
N VAL A 214 20.16 -5.59 -1.99
CA VAL A 214 19.52 -6.44 -0.97
C VAL A 214 20.53 -7.50 -0.51
N GLY A 215 21.19 -7.23 0.62
CA GLY A 215 22.18 -8.10 1.26
C GLY A 215 21.59 -9.14 2.22
N CYS A 216 22.44 -9.89 2.90
CA CYS A 216 22.03 -11.00 3.78
C CYS A 216 21.13 -10.50 4.91
N GLN A 217 21.49 -9.35 5.50
CA GLN A 217 20.82 -8.81 6.67
C GLN A 217 19.48 -8.13 6.35
N SER A 218 19.15 -7.88 5.07
CA SER A 218 17.80 -7.46 4.68
C SER A 218 16.76 -8.55 4.94
N CYS A 219 17.17 -9.81 4.83
CA CYS A 219 16.31 -10.97 5.09
C CYS A 219 16.53 -11.52 6.51
N HIS A 220 17.78 -11.74 6.91
CA HIS A 220 18.12 -12.37 8.19
C HIS A 220 18.03 -11.43 9.39
N GLY A 221 17.97 -10.11 9.15
CA GLY A 221 18.12 -9.10 10.18
C GLY A 221 19.58 -8.90 10.61
N PRO A 222 19.82 -8.03 11.62
CA PRO A 222 21.15 -7.74 12.12
C PRO A 222 21.90 -8.97 12.63
N ALA A 223 23.15 -9.16 12.18
CA ALA A 223 23.89 -10.40 12.43
C ALA A 223 24.87 -10.35 13.62
N ALA A 224 25.02 -9.22 14.33
CA ALA A 224 25.92 -9.14 15.49
C ALA A 224 25.57 -10.17 16.58
N GLY A 225 24.28 -10.39 16.85
CA GLY A 225 23.80 -11.42 17.78
C GLY A 225 24.18 -12.83 17.33
N HIS A 226 24.05 -13.12 16.03
CA HIS A 226 24.48 -14.38 15.43
C HIS A 226 26.00 -14.59 15.57
N LEU A 227 26.81 -13.57 15.27
CA LEU A 227 28.27 -13.67 15.44
C LEU A 227 28.65 -13.92 16.90
N ALA A 228 27.99 -13.27 17.85
CA ALA A 228 28.19 -13.55 19.28
C ALA A 228 27.81 -14.98 19.63
N TRP A 229 26.67 -15.47 19.12
CA TRP A 229 26.21 -16.85 19.29
C TRP A 229 27.22 -17.88 18.78
N THR A 230 27.87 -17.65 17.63
CA THR A 230 28.87 -18.61 17.09
C THR A 230 30.06 -18.86 18.02
N ARG A 231 30.37 -17.89 18.89
CA ARG A 231 31.47 -17.90 19.87
C ARG A 231 31.06 -18.49 21.22
N GLN A 232 29.77 -18.69 21.47
CA GLN A 232 29.29 -19.30 22.72
C GLN A 232 29.60 -20.81 22.70
N PRO A 233 30.14 -21.39 23.79
CA PRO A 233 30.47 -22.82 23.84
C PRO A 233 29.27 -23.74 23.60
N GLU A 234 28.11 -23.40 24.16
CA GLU A 234 26.92 -24.25 24.13
C GLU A 234 25.98 -23.94 22.96
N ARG A 235 26.13 -22.76 22.33
CA ARG A 235 25.29 -22.27 21.23
C ARG A 235 23.78 -22.39 21.51
N ALA A 236 23.38 -22.28 22.77
CA ALA A 236 22.00 -22.40 23.23
C ALA A 236 21.29 -21.04 23.10
N GLN A 237 20.93 -20.65 21.88
CA GLN A 237 20.09 -19.48 21.63
C GLN A 237 19.08 -19.78 20.52
N ALA A 238 17.84 -19.32 20.71
CA ALA A 238 16.82 -19.41 19.69
C ALA A 238 17.30 -18.76 18.38
N HIS A 239 16.92 -19.36 17.25
CA HIS A 239 17.22 -18.86 15.90
C HIS A 239 18.70 -18.56 15.65
N ALA A 240 19.60 -19.22 16.37
CA ALA A 240 21.04 -19.00 16.28
C ALA A 240 21.45 -17.53 16.48
N GLY A 241 20.75 -16.77 17.34
CA GLY A 241 21.06 -15.37 17.63
C GLY A 241 20.47 -14.34 16.65
N PHE A 242 19.68 -14.78 15.67
CA PHE A 242 18.85 -13.89 14.83
C PHE A 242 17.47 -13.62 15.47
N ALA A 243 16.77 -12.65 14.89
CA ALA A 243 15.41 -12.27 15.29
C ALA A 243 14.37 -13.39 15.04
N GLY A 244 14.59 -14.23 14.02
CA GLY A 244 13.68 -15.32 13.68
C GLY A 244 14.29 -16.28 12.67
N SER A 245 13.57 -17.37 12.41
CA SER A 245 13.99 -18.40 11.46
C SER A 245 13.40 -18.16 10.09
N LEU A 246 14.25 -18.05 9.07
CA LEU A 246 13.84 -18.10 7.66
C LEU A 246 13.74 -19.53 7.12
N ALA A 247 13.70 -20.56 7.98
CA ALA A 247 13.40 -21.91 7.51
C ALA A 247 11.97 -21.98 6.95
N ALA A 248 11.74 -22.79 5.92
CA ALA A 248 10.42 -22.94 5.31
C ALA A 248 9.32 -23.37 6.31
N THR A 249 9.71 -24.07 7.39
CA THR A 249 8.84 -24.49 8.50
C THR A 249 8.26 -23.32 9.29
N ALA A 250 8.88 -22.15 9.23
CA ALA A 250 8.39 -20.91 9.82
C ALA A 250 7.65 -20.06 8.77
N ASN A 251 6.68 -20.67 8.07
CA ASN A 251 5.98 -20.08 6.92
C ASN A 251 5.67 -18.59 7.10
N ARG A 252 4.93 -18.24 8.16
CA ARG A 252 4.46 -16.88 8.40
C ARG A 252 5.62 -15.89 8.53
N PHE A 253 6.63 -16.21 9.34
CA PHE A 253 7.78 -15.34 9.54
C PHE A 253 8.56 -15.13 8.24
N GLN A 254 8.78 -16.20 7.46
CA GLN A 254 9.44 -16.11 6.16
C GLN A 254 8.64 -15.25 5.17
N VAL A 255 7.34 -15.51 5.04
CA VAL A 255 6.46 -14.78 4.11
C VAL A 255 6.41 -13.30 4.49
N GLU A 256 6.29 -12.97 5.77
CA GLU A 256 6.33 -11.59 6.25
C GLU A 256 7.68 -10.92 5.99
N SER A 257 8.80 -11.65 6.13
CA SER A 257 10.14 -11.14 5.81
C SER A 257 10.26 -10.77 4.32
N CYS A 258 9.75 -11.60 3.42
CA CYS A 258 9.70 -11.29 1.98
C CYS A 258 8.72 -10.15 1.67
N ALA A 259 7.58 -10.10 2.35
CA ALA A 259 6.52 -9.12 2.14
C ALA A 259 6.94 -7.68 2.45
N ARG A 260 8.00 -7.49 3.25
CA ARG A 260 8.62 -6.18 3.47
C ARG A 260 9.12 -5.53 2.19
N CYS A 261 9.38 -6.29 1.11
CA CYS A 261 9.69 -5.72 -0.19
C CYS A 261 8.66 -6.12 -1.25
N HIS A 262 8.24 -7.39 -1.25
CA HIS A 262 7.31 -7.95 -2.24
C HIS A 262 5.84 -7.71 -1.88
N SER A 263 5.51 -6.49 -1.44
CA SER A 263 4.13 -6.05 -1.24
C SER A 263 3.98 -4.55 -1.45
N ARG A 264 2.84 -4.15 -2.01
CA ARG A 264 2.40 -2.76 -1.97
C ARG A 264 1.85 -2.45 -0.58
N ARG A 265 2.51 -1.52 0.11
CA ARG A 265 2.29 -1.23 1.52
C ARG A 265 2.60 0.23 1.83
N SER A 266 2.10 0.72 2.96
CA SER A 266 2.48 2.00 3.55
C SER A 266 3.38 1.76 4.77
N PRO A 267 4.49 2.51 4.95
CA PRO A 267 5.31 2.38 6.14
C PRO A 267 4.63 2.99 7.37
N LEU A 268 4.84 2.37 8.52
CA LEU A 268 4.41 2.81 9.85
C LEU A 268 5.59 3.34 10.69
N GLY A 269 6.75 3.48 10.07
CA GLY A 269 8.01 3.92 10.68
C GLY A 269 9.03 4.37 9.64
N ASP A 270 10.29 4.51 10.04
CA ASP A 270 11.42 4.77 9.15
C ASP A 270 12.41 3.59 9.20
N GLY A 271 12.28 2.66 8.24
CA GLY A 271 12.90 1.35 8.29
C GLY A 271 12.01 0.30 8.99
N PHE A 272 12.56 -0.89 9.20
CA PHE A 272 11.86 -2.00 9.85
C PHE A 272 12.68 -2.63 10.97
N ASP A 273 11.99 -3.29 11.90
CA ASP A 273 12.61 -4.09 12.95
C ASP A 273 12.53 -5.58 12.58
N ALA A 274 13.68 -6.26 12.49
CA ALA A 274 13.74 -7.68 12.12
C ALA A 274 12.97 -8.61 13.09
N THR A 275 12.69 -8.17 14.31
CA THR A 275 11.93 -8.92 15.31
C THR A 275 10.41 -8.69 15.23
N ALA A 276 9.99 -7.61 14.55
CA ALA A 276 8.60 -7.19 14.51
C ALA A 276 7.79 -7.91 13.42
N ARG A 277 6.47 -7.99 13.62
CA ARG A 277 5.55 -8.54 12.61
C ARG A 277 5.38 -7.54 11.47
N LEU A 278 4.91 -8.01 10.31
CA LEU A 278 4.70 -7.12 9.16
C LEU A 278 3.81 -5.91 9.48
N LEU A 279 2.77 -6.10 10.30
CA LEU A 279 1.82 -5.04 10.69
C LEU A 279 2.32 -4.12 11.82
N ASP A 280 3.53 -4.32 12.32
CA ASP A 280 4.19 -3.34 13.19
C ASP A 280 4.90 -2.25 12.37
N ASP A 281 5.47 -2.64 11.24
CA ASP A 281 6.28 -1.76 10.39
C ASP A 281 5.53 -1.26 9.15
N TYR A 282 4.51 -1.99 8.67
CA TYR A 282 3.84 -1.71 7.40
C TYR A 282 2.34 -2.01 7.42
N LEU A 283 1.59 -1.29 6.59
CA LEU A 283 0.20 -1.60 6.28
C LEU A 283 0.07 -2.05 4.81
N PRO A 284 -0.03 -3.37 4.51
CA PRO A 284 -0.22 -3.88 3.16
C PRO A 284 -1.58 -3.51 2.57
N SER A 285 -1.61 -3.23 1.27
CA SER A 285 -2.82 -2.85 0.55
C SER A 285 -3.89 -3.96 0.54
N PRO A 286 -5.18 -3.66 0.76
CA PRO A 286 -6.27 -4.63 0.66
C PRO A 286 -6.57 -5.03 -0.79
N LEU A 287 -7.48 -6.00 -0.99
CA LEU A 287 -7.97 -6.41 -2.32
C LEU A 287 -8.92 -5.36 -2.93
N SER A 288 -8.43 -4.13 -3.06
CA SER A 288 -9.19 -2.99 -3.57
C SER A 288 -9.52 -3.18 -5.05
N PRO A 289 -10.63 -2.60 -5.56
CA PRO A 289 -11.03 -2.73 -6.97
C PRO A 289 -10.07 -2.07 -7.96
N VAL A 290 -9.17 -1.20 -7.48
CA VAL A 290 -8.11 -0.59 -8.30
C VAL A 290 -6.96 -1.57 -8.50
N LEU A 291 -6.56 -2.26 -7.43
CA LEU A 291 -5.33 -3.04 -7.38
C LEU A 291 -5.53 -4.54 -7.69
N TYR A 292 -6.73 -5.07 -7.49
CA TYR A 292 -7.03 -6.49 -7.64
C TYR A 292 -8.33 -6.72 -8.43
N GLU A 293 -8.40 -7.85 -9.12
CA GLU A 293 -9.61 -8.35 -9.76
C GLU A 293 -10.59 -8.94 -8.73
N LEU A 294 -11.81 -9.26 -9.16
CA LEU A 294 -12.89 -9.73 -8.26
C LEU A 294 -12.60 -11.07 -7.59
N ASP A 295 -11.76 -11.91 -8.19
CA ASP A 295 -11.31 -13.17 -7.61
C ASP A 295 -9.97 -13.04 -6.85
N GLY A 296 -9.47 -11.81 -6.72
CA GLY A 296 -8.26 -11.47 -5.99
C GLY A 296 -6.99 -11.58 -6.82
N LYS A 297 -7.03 -11.88 -8.11
CA LYS A 297 -5.82 -11.79 -8.96
C LYS A 297 -5.27 -10.37 -9.01
N ILE A 298 -3.97 -10.25 -9.21
CA ILE A 298 -3.28 -8.98 -9.40
C ILE A 298 -3.86 -8.26 -10.64
N LYS A 299 -4.31 -7.01 -10.45
CA LYS A 299 -4.80 -6.13 -11.54
C LYS A 299 -3.80 -5.02 -11.86
N ASP A 300 -3.14 -4.48 -10.84
CA ASP A 300 -2.13 -3.42 -10.95
C ASP A 300 -0.91 -3.79 -10.08
N GLU A 301 0.14 -2.97 -10.07
CA GLU A 301 1.40 -3.30 -9.41
C GLU A 301 1.21 -3.39 -7.88
N VAL A 302 1.14 -4.61 -7.37
CA VAL A 302 1.02 -4.96 -5.96
C VAL A 302 2.04 -5.99 -5.49
N PHE A 303 2.95 -6.40 -6.38
CA PHE A 303 3.84 -7.54 -6.17
C PHE A 303 3.05 -8.79 -5.78
N GLU A 304 3.65 -9.71 -5.01
CA GLU A 304 3.12 -11.07 -4.86
C GLU A 304 2.51 -11.39 -3.48
N TYR A 305 2.75 -10.59 -2.45
CA TYR A 305 2.28 -10.92 -1.09
C TYR A 305 0.76 -11.10 -1.02
N GLY A 306 0.00 -10.13 -1.53
CA GLY A 306 -1.46 -10.14 -1.41
C GLY A 306 -2.10 -11.31 -2.14
N SER A 307 -1.59 -11.65 -3.33
CA SER A 307 -2.04 -12.79 -4.11
C SER A 307 -1.61 -14.13 -3.47
N PHE A 308 -0.41 -14.18 -2.88
CA PHE A 308 0.08 -15.37 -2.19
C PHE A 308 -0.69 -15.70 -0.92
N VAL A 309 -0.96 -14.73 -0.04
CA VAL A 309 -1.60 -15.01 1.27
C VAL A 309 -3.08 -15.36 1.18
N GLN A 310 -3.73 -15.16 0.04
CA GLN A 310 -5.07 -15.71 -0.22
C GLN A 310 -5.04 -17.14 -0.78
N SER A 311 -3.87 -17.62 -1.20
CA SER A 311 -3.76 -18.92 -1.85
C SER A 311 -3.96 -20.07 -0.86
N ARG A 312 -4.40 -21.22 -1.40
CA ARG A 312 -4.42 -22.47 -0.63
C ARG A 312 -3.02 -22.91 -0.25
N MET A 313 -2.00 -22.58 -1.04
CA MET A 313 -0.61 -22.94 -0.75
C MET A 313 -0.15 -22.31 0.56
N TYR A 314 -0.36 -21.00 0.73
CA TYR A 314 -0.07 -20.30 1.98
C TYR A 314 -0.81 -20.92 3.17
N ALA A 315 -2.13 -21.15 3.02
CA ALA A 315 -2.95 -21.77 4.07
C ALA A 315 -2.51 -23.18 4.48
N LYS A 316 -1.80 -23.90 3.59
CA LYS A 316 -1.28 -25.26 3.83
C LYS A 316 0.17 -25.28 4.31
N GLY A 317 0.78 -24.12 4.56
CA GLY A 317 2.14 -24.05 5.10
C GLY A 317 3.25 -23.96 4.05
N VAL A 318 2.92 -23.79 2.76
CA VAL A 318 3.92 -23.50 1.70
C VAL A 318 4.45 -22.08 1.83
N ALA A 319 5.77 -21.93 1.84
CA ALA A 319 6.46 -20.65 1.96
C ALA A 319 7.21 -20.31 0.66
N CYS A 320 7.68 -19.06 0.52
CA CYS A 320 8.36 -18.58 -0.69
C CYS A 320 9.56 -19.47 -1.08
N SER A 321 10.34 -19.91 -0.08
CA SER A 321 11.53 -20.77 -0.27
C SER A 321 11.25 -22.23 -0.64
N ASP A 322 9.98 -22.65 -0.67
CA ASP A 322 9.62 -23.96 -1.24
C ASP A 322 9.68 -23.91 -2.79
N CYS A 323 9.51 -22.72 -3.38
CA CYS A 323 9.56 -22.48 -4.82
C CYS A 323 10.81 -21.73 -5.29
N HIS A 324 11.30 -20.79 -4.49
CA HIS A 324 12.45 -19.94 -4.82
C HIS A 324 13.71 -20.34 -4.05
N ASP A 325 14.86 -20.24 -4.71
CA ASP A 325 16.16 -20.17 -4.07
C ASP A 325 16.41 -18.71 -3.64
N PRO A 326 16.32 -18.39 -2.33
CA PRO A 326 16.35 -17.00 -1.86
C PRO A 326 17.71 -16.33 -2.05
N HIS A 327 18.81 -17.10 -2.15
CA HIS A 327 20.15 -16.55 -2.38
C HIS A 327 20.36 -16.26 -3.86
N GLY A 328 20.03 -17.23 -4.74
CA GLY A 328 20.21 -17.06 -6.18
C GLY A 328 19.14 -16.22 -6.89
N ALA A 329 18.06 -15.84 -6.19
CA ALA A 329 16.89 -15.16 -6.76
C ALA A 329 16.31 -15.88 -7.99
N ARG A 330 16.29 -17.22 -7.94
CA ARG A 330 15.85 -18.10 -9.04
C ARG A 330 14.88 -19.16 -8.54
N LEU A 331 14.29 -19.94 -9.45
CA LEU A 331 13.49 -21.09 -9.06
C LEU A 331 14.38 -22.20 -8.47
N LYS A 332 13.81 -22.93 -7.51
CA LYS A 332 14.48 -24.04 -6.82
C LYS A 332 14.58 -25.29 -7.71
N ALA A 333 13.67 -25.40 -8.67
CA ALA A 333 13.64 -26.41 -9.72
C ALA A 333 13.12 -25.77 -11.02
N ASP A 334 13.59 -26.24 -12.16
CA ASP A 334 13.28 -25.64 -13.46
C ASP A 334 11.86 -25.96 -13.94
N GLY A 335 11.21 -24.96 -14.54
CA GLY A 335 9.88 -25.07 -15.16
C GLY A 335 8.84 -25.73 -14.24
N ASN A 336 8.10 -26.70 -14.77
CA ASN A 336 7.08 -27.45 -14.03
C ASN A 336 7.64 -28.21 -12.82
N GLY A 337 8.94 -28.48 -12.77
CA GLY A 337 9.59 -29.19 -11.67
C GLY A 337 9.28 -28.57 -10.31
N VAL A 338 9.17 -27.24 -10.24
CA VAL A 338 8.83 -26.52 -9.01
C VAL A 338 7.45 -26.89 -8.46
N CYS A 339 6.44 -27.06 -9.34
CA CYS A 339 5.07 -27.43 -8.97
C CYS A 339 4.97 -28.92 -8.63
N LEU A 340 5.69 -29.76 -9.40
CA LEU A 340 5.66 -31.22 -9.26
C LEU A 340 6.32 -31.72 -7.97
N GLN A 341 7.05 -30.85 -7.23
CA GLN A 341 7.50 -31.14 -5.87
C GLN A 341 6.36 -31.58 -4.94
N CYS A 342 5.13 -31.06 -5.15
CA CYS A 342 3.94 -31.40 -4.38
C CYS A 342 2.80 -31.99 -5.23
N HIS A 343 2.66 -31.54 -6.48
CA HIS A 343 1.65 -32.01 -7.41
C HIS A 343 2.17 -33.22 -8.20
N ASN A 344 2.25 -34.37 -7.53
CA ASN A 344 2.87 -35.58 -8.08
C ASN A 344 1.96 -36.83 -7.96
N PRO A 345 2.32 -37.94 -8.64
CA PRO A 345 1.55 -39.19 -8.57
C PRO A 345 1.44 -39.80 -7.17
N ALA A 346 2.29 -39.41 -6.22
CA ALA A 346 2.19 -39.87 -4.84
C ALA A 346 1.23 -39.02 -3.99
N GLY A 347 0.82 -37.83 -4.47
CA GLY A 347 -0.01 -36.88 -3.70
C GLY A 347 0.69 -36.41 -2.42
N ARG A 348 2.02 -36.30 -2.43
CA ARG A 348 2.82 -35.95 -1.25
C ARG A 348 3.47 -34.59 -1.41
N ALA A 349 3.41 -33.79 -0.35
CA ALA A 349 4.13 -32.54 -0.28
C ALA A 349 5.65 -32.76 -0.14
N VAL A 350 6.42 -31.79 -0.65
CA VAL A 350 7.89 -31.79 -0.57
C VAL A 350 8.42 -31.76 0.87
N ARG A 351 7.61 -31.24 1.79
CA ARG A 351 7.94 -31.09 3.21
C ARG A 351 6.82 -31.68 4.06
N ARG A 352 7.20 -32.31 5.18
CA ARG A 352 6.27 -33.08 6.03
C ARG A 352 5.26 -32.22 6.79
N ASP A 353 5.59 -30.97 7.08
CA ASP A 353 4.75 -30.02 7.82
C ASP A 353 3.86 -29.17 6.91
N ILE A 354 3.98 -29.32 5.59
CA ILE A 354 2.95 -28.84 4.66
C ILE A 354 1.73 -29.74 4.81
N ASP A 355 0.58 -29.15 5.08
CA ASP A 355 -0.68 -29.86 5.13
C ASP A 355 -1.03 -30.39 3.73
N ALA A 356 -0.81 -31.69 3.54
CA ALA A 356 -1.09 -32.37 2.27
C ALA A 356 -2.58 -32.67 2.06
N SER A 357 -3.47 -32.32 2.99
CA SER A 357 -4.90 -32.59 2.84
C SER A 357 -5.48 -31.87 1.62
N GLY A 358 -6.10 -32.66 0.74
CA GLY A 358 -6.65 -32.20 -0.53
C GLY A 358 -5.66 -32.17 -1.70
N LEU A 359 -4.41 -32.63 -1.53
CA LEU A 359 -3.54 -33.00 -2.66
C LEU A 359 -4.05 -34.30 -3.28
N ALA A 360 -4.24 -34.30 -4.60
CA ALA A 360 -4.63 -35.49 -5.33
C ALA A 360 -3.40 -36.17 -5.94
N ALA A 361 -3.29 -37.48 -5.73
CA ALA A 361 -2.35 -38.34 -6.43
C ALA A 361 -2.74 -38.42 -7.92
N ALA A 362 -1.95 -37.79 -8.78
CA ALA A 362 -2.20 -37.77 -10.22
C ALA A 362 -0.92 -37.47 -11.02
N ASP A 363 -0.91 -37.84 -12.29
CA ASP A 363 0.08 -37.34 -13.25
C ASP A 363 -0.40 -36.02 -13.85
N TYR A 364 0.11 -34.92 -13.30
CA TYR A 364 -0.18 -33.56 -13.73
C TYR A 364 0.56 -33.16 -15.02
N THR A 365 1.47 -33.99 -15.52
CA THR A 365 2.13 -33.77 -16.82
C THR A 365 1.43 -34.48 -17.97
N SER A 366 0.42 -35.30 -17.66
CA SER A 366 -0.31 -36.05 -18.66
C SER A 366 -1.03 -35.13 -19.67
N PRO A 367 -1.14 -35.54 -20.95
CA PRO A 367 -1.95 -34.82 -21.94
C PRO A 367 -3.42 -34.63 -21.51
N ALA A 368 -3.95 -35.52 -20.66
CA ALA A 368 -5.28 -35.43 -20.10
C ALA A 368 -5.43 -34.24 -19.13
N HIS A 369 -4.38 -33.91 -18.38
CA HIS A 369 -4.37 -32.72 -17.52
C HIS A 369 -4.04 -31.46 -18.30
N LEU A 370 -2.95 -31.46 -19.09
CA LEU A 370 -2.43 -30.26 -19.74
C LEU A 370 -3.31 -29.75 -20.90
N ARG A 371 -3.93 -30.68 -21.65
CA ARG A 371 -4.64 -30.40 -22.91
C ARG A 371 -3.78 -29.66 -23.96
N HIS A 372 -2.48 -29.63 -23.75
CA HIS A 372 -1.45 -29.01 -24.59
C HIS A 372 -0.22 -29.92 -24.64
N ARG A 373 0.68 -29.65 -25.57
CA ARG A 373 1.98 -30.32 -25.61
C ARG A 373 2.81 -29.92 -24.38
N ALA A 374 3.39 -30.91 -23.71
CA ALA A 374 4.15 -30.69 -22.47
C ALA A 374 5.43 -29.86 -22.67
N ASP A 375 6.03 -29.92 -23.86
CA ASP A 375 7.25 -29.18 -24.24
C ASP A 375 6.97 -27.73 -24.67
N GLY A 376 5.71 -27.35 -24.86
CA GLY A 376 5.32 -26.02 -25.34
C GLY A 376 5.12 -24.99 -24.21
N PRO A 377 5.01 -23.69 -24.56
CA PRO A 377 4.71 -22.63 -23.59
C PRO A 377 3.41 -22.87 -22.80
N ALA A 378 2.37 -23.39 -23.45
CA ALA A 378 1.10 -23.74 -22.81
C ALA A 378 1.15 -25.05 -21.98
N GLY A 379 2.24 -25.83 -22.11
CA GLY A 379 2.49 -27.01 -21.27
C GLY A 379 3.06 -26.67 -19.89
N GLN A 380 3.41 -25.40 -19.64
CA GLN A 380 3.92 -24.94 -18.35
C GLN A 380 2.79 -24.70 -17.35
N CYS A 381 2.92 -25.19 -16.13
CA CYS A 381 1.93 -25.03 -15.05
C CYS A 381 1.60 -23.55 -14.81
N VAL A 382 2.64 -22.69 -14.84
CA VAL A 382 2.50 -21.24 -14.63
C VAL A 382 1.66 -20.56 -15.70
N ALA A 383 1.61 -21.09 -16.93
CA ALA A 383 0.81 -20.51 -18.01
C ALA A 383 -0.69 -20.54 -17.71
N CYS A 384 -1.15 -21.54 -16.96
CA CYS A 384 -2.55 -21.70 -16.59
C CYS A 384 -2.85 -21.26 -15.16
N HIS A 385 -1.96 -21.59 -14.22
CA HIS A 385 -2.21 -21.40 -12.79
C HIS A 385 -1.65 -20.11 -12.21
N MET A 386 -0.74 -19.45 -12.92
CA MET A 386 -0.13 -18.19 -12.51
C MET A 386 -0.14 -17.21 -13.69
N PRO A 387 -1.32 -16.81 -14.20
CA PRO A 387 -1.38 -15.91 -15.35
C PRO A 387 -0.57 -14.64 -15.07
N GLY A 388 0.22 -14.22 -16.06
CA GLY A 388 1.14 -13.10 -15.91
C GLY A 388 0.66 -11.82 -16.58
N LYS A 389 1.16 -10.69 -16.10
CA LYS A 389 0.95 -9.36 -16.68
C LYS A 389 2.28 -8.61 -16.79
N TYR A 390 2.42 -7.80 -17.84
CA TYR A 390 3.56 -6.92 -18.00
C TYR A 390 3.39 -5.67 -17.14
N TYR A 391 4.42 -5.39 -16.36
CA TYR A 391 4.62 -4.16 -15.60
C TYR A 391 5.83 -3.44 -16.14
N MET A 392 5.89 -2.12 -15.92
CA MET A 392 7.02 -1.30 -16.41
C MET A 392 7.30 -1.54 -17.90
N VAL A 393 6.25 -1.79 -18.69
CA VAL A 393 6.23 -2.16 -20.11
C VAL A 393 6.77 -3.56 -20.44
N ASN A 394 7.91 -4.00 -19.89
CA ASN A 394 8.61 -5.23 -20.33
C ASN A 394 8.89 -6.27 -19.24
N ASP A 395 8.40 -6.06 -18.02
CA ASP A 395 8.58 -6.96 -16.89
C ASP A 395 7.36 -7.85 -16.65
N LEU A 396 7.42 -9.09 -17.13
CA LEU A 396 6.35 -10.08 -16.95
C LEU A 396 6.38 -10.61 -15.51
N ARG A 397 5.32 -10.30 -14.75
CA ARG A 397 5.13 -10.79 -13.38
C ARG A 397 3.94 -11.73 -13.33
N HIS A 398 4.11 -12.85 -12.63
CA HIS A 398 3.12 -13.93 -12.54
C HIS A 398 2.30 -13.80 -11.26
N ASP A 399 0.98 -13.93 -11.35
CA ASP A 399 0.11 -13.93 -10.17
C ASP A 399 0.35 -15.14 -9.25
N HIS A 400 0.47 -14.90 -7.95
CA HIS A 400 0.70 -15.93 -6.92
C HIS A 400 -0.56 -16.39 -6.17
N SER A 401 -1.78 -16.17 -6.72
CA SER A 401 -2.99 -16.79 -6.16
C SER A 401 -3.11 -18.28 -6.47
N PHE A 402 -2.35 -18.77 -7.47
CA PHE A 402 -2.37 -20.15 -7.98
C PHE A 402 -3.77 -20.62 -8.37
N SER A 403 -4.56 -19.72 -8.96
CA SER A 403 -5.94 -20.00 -9.34
C SER A 403 -6.04 -21.17 -10.32
N VAL A 404 -7.15 -21.91 -10.25
CA VAL A 404 -7.49 -22.89 -11.30
C VAL A 404 -8.26 -22.14 -12.39
N PRO A 405 -7.95 -22.34 -13.68
CA PRO A 405 -8.69 -21.69 -14.77
C PRO A 405 -10.20 -21.88 -14.61
N ASN A 406 -10.94 -20.81 -14.84
CA ASN A 406 -12.40 -20.78 -14.74
C ASN A 406 -12.94 -19.78 -15.77
N PRO A 407 -12.88 -20.13 -17.08
CA PRO A 407 -13.28 -19.22 -18.15
C PRO A 407 -14.76 -18.83 -18.05
N ALA A 408 -15.62 -19.68 -17.46
CA ALA A 408 -17.04 -19.37 -17.30
C ALA A 408 -17.27 -18.20 -16.33
N GLN A 409 -16.59 -18.22 -15.19
CA GLN A 409 -16.66 -17.14 -14.21
C GLN A 409 -15.99 -15.88 -14.74
N ALA A 410 -14.83 -16.03 -15.40
CA ALA A 410 -14.10 -14.90 -15.95
C ALA A 410 -14.91 -14.17 -17.03
N LEU A 411 -15.51 -14.91 -17.97
CA LEU A 411 -16.39 -14.35 -19.00
C LEU A 411 -17.62 -13.66 -18.39
N ALA A 412 -18.24 -14.26 -17.38
CA ALA A 412 -19.42 -13.69 -16.72
C ALA A 412 -19.13 -12.42 -15.91
N LEU A 413 -17.91 -12.27 -15.39
CA LEU A 413 -17.52 -11.15 -14.53
C LEU A 413 -16.64 -10.10 -15.24
N GLY A 414 -16.19 -10.37 -16.47
CA GLY A 414 -15.27 -9.49 -17.21
C GLY A 414 -13.89 -9.39 -16.55
N ILE A 415 -13.39 -10.48 -15.97
CA ILE A 415 -12.06 -10.56 -15.32
C ILE A 415 -11.11 -11.46 -16.12
N SER A 416 -9.83 -11.46 -15.77
CA SER A 416 -8.81 -12.23 -16.49
C SER A 416 -8.89 -13.75 -16.23
N ASP A 417 -8.58 -14.53 -17.27
CA ASP A 417 -8.42 -15.98 -17.21
C ASP A 417 -7.35 -16.43 -18.21
N ALA A 418 -6.60 -17.47 -17.87
CA ALA A 418 -5.49 -17.95 -18.68
C ALA A 418 -5.95 -18.43 -20.07
N CYS A 419 -7.09 -19.12 -20.16
CA CYS A 419 -7.63 -19.61 -21.43
C CYS A 419 -8.11 -18.44 -22.29
N LEU A 420 -8.91 -17.55 -21.71
CA LEU A 420 -9.44 -16.37 -22.43
C LEU A 420 -8.33 -15.43 -22.92
N GLY A 421 -7.26 -15.27 -22.12
CA GLY A 421 -6.11 -14.44 -22.49
C GLY A 421 -5.31 -15.01 -23.66
N CYS A 422 -4.92 -16.29 -23.61
CA CYS A 422 -4.15 -16.93 -24.68
C CYS A 422 -4.95 -17.15 -25.97
N HIS A 423 -6.27 -17.34 -25.83
CA HIS A 423 -7.17 -17.61 -26.95
C HIS A 423 -8.14 -16.46 -27.25
N ALA A 424 -7.66 -15.22 -27.14
CA ALA A 424 -8.47 -14.01 -27.31
C ALA A 424 -9.20 -13.89 -28.67
N GLN A 425 -8.78 -14.65 -29.69
CA GLN A 425 -9.42 -14.69 -31.00
C GLN A 425 -10.59 -15.68 -31.10
N MET A 426 -10.80 -16.54 -30.10
CA MET A 426 -11.92 -17.47 -30.06
C MET A 426 -13.07 -16.89 -29.25
N PRO A 427 -14.34 -17.15 -29.63
CA PRO A 427 -15.49 -16.79 -28.81
C PRO A 427 -15.37 -17.40 -27.40
N GLY A 428 -15.59 -16.60 -26.36
CA GLY A 428 -15.45 -17.03 -24.98
C GLY A 428 -16.38 -18.19 -24.62
N GLU A 429 -17.58 -18.22 -25.17
CA GLU A 429 -18.57 -19.28 -24.96
C GLU A 429 -18.08 -20.62 -25.49
N THR A 430 -17.35 -20.62 -26.62
CA THR A 430 -16.74 -21.81 -27.19
C THR A 430 -15.65 -22.35 -26.25
N LEU A 431 -14.79 -21.47 -25.72
CA LEU A 431 -13.77 -21.84 -24.75
C LEU A 431 -14.39 -22.41 -23.47
N VAL A 432 -15.47 -21.80 -22.98
CA VAL A 432 -16.21 -22.29 -21.81
C VAL A 432 -16.80 -23.68 -22.06
N ALA A 433 -17.37 -23.92 -23.24
CA ALA A 433 -17.89 -25.24 -23.61
C ALA A 433 -16.78 -26.29 -23.64
N SER A 434 -15.66 -26.01 -24.34
CA SER A 434 -14.52 -26.92 -24.40
C SER A 434 -13.92 -27.22 -23.02
N PHE A 435 -13.80 -26.21 -22.15
CA PHE A 435 -13.32 -26.41 -20.78
C PHE A 435 -14.24 -27.33 -19.98
N ARG A 436 -15.57 -27.17 -20.10
CA ARG A 436 -16.54 -28.05 -19.43
C ARG A 436 -16.48 -29.47 -19.96
N ASP A 437 -16.30 -29.66 -21.26
CA ASP A 437 -16.16 -31.00 -21.86
C ASP A 437 -14.89 -31.71 -21.36
N TRP A 438 -13.79 -30.98 -21.20
CA TRP A 438 -12.54 -31.53 -20.69
C TRP A 438 -12.55 -31.79 -19.19
N TYR A 439 -13.27 -30.96 -18.42
CA TYR A 439 -13.32 -31.00 -16.97
C TYR A 439 -14.77 -30.91 -16.45
N PRO A 440 -15.63 -31.92 -16.72
CA PRO A 440 -17.06 -31.85 -16.40
C PRO A 440 -17.37 -31.82 -14.90
N ARG A 441 -16.37 -32.13 -14.06
CA ARG A 441 -16.45 -32.09 -12.60
C ARG A 441 -15.76 -30.86 -11.98
N ALA A 442 -15.27 -29.92 -12.79
CA ALA A 442 -14.65 -28.71 -12.28
C ALA A 442 -15.71 -27.85 -11.57
N VAL A 443 -15.44 -27.53 -10.31
CA VAL A 443 -16.25 -26.60 -9.51
C VAL A 443 -15.39 -25.39 -9.13
N PRO A 444 -15.95 -24.16 -9.15
CA PRO A 444 -15.25 -22.98 -8.63
C PRO A 444 -14.77 -23.22 -7.20
N ARG A 445 -13.49 -22.95 -6.94
CA ARG A 445 -12.84 -23.21 -5.64
C ARG A 445 -12.80 -22.00 -4.71
N ASP A 446 -13.33 -20.87 -5.15
CA ASP A 446 -13.40 -19.63 -4.36
C ASP A 446 -14.65 -19.56 -3.47
N GLY A 447 -15.53 -20.56 -3.54
CA GLY A 447 -16.78 -20.64 -2.77
C GLY A 447 -17.78 -19.52 -3.11
N GLY A 448 -17.77 -19.05 -4.36
CA GLY A 448 -18.66 -17.98 -4.82
C GLY A 448 -18.15 -16.58 -4.50
N TYR A 449 -16.91 -16.44 -4.00
CA TYR A 449 -16.35 -15.18 -3.54
C TYR A 449 -16.41 -14.09 -4.62
N ALA A 450 -15.93 -14.38 -5.85
CA ALA A 450 -15.88 -13.35 -6.88
C ALA A 450 -17.28 -12.95 -7.37
N GLN A 451 -18.22 -13.90 -7.49
CA GLN A 451 -19.60 -13.57 -7.87
C GLN A 451 -20.29 -12.72 -6.79
N ASP A 452 -20.11 -13.09 -5.53
CA ASP A 452 -20.68 -12.34 -4.41
C ASP A 452 -20.05 -10.95 -4.29
N LEU A 453 -18.73 -10.83 -4.42
CA LEU A 453 -18.04 -9.54 -4.42
C LEU A 453 -18.48 -8.67 -5.60
N ALA A 454 -18.74 -9.26 -6.77
CA ALA A 454 -19.30 -8.53 -7.92
C ALA A 454 -20.71 -7.97 -7.59
N LEU A 455 -21.57 -8.77 -6.94
CA LEU A 455 -22.89 -8.34 -6.50
C LEU A 455 -22.78 -7.18 -5.48
N VAL A 456 -21.86 -7.31 -4.53
CA VAL A 456 -21.56 -6.32 -3.49
C VAL A 456 -21.01 -5.02 -4.09
N ARG A 457 -20.07 -5.07 -5.02
CA ARG A 457 -19.49 -3.83 -5.59
C ARG A 457 -20.40 -3.15 -6.61
N SER A 458 -21.33 -3.90 -7.22
CA SER A 458 -22.34 -3.36 -8.14
C SER A 458 -23.62 -2.87 -7.44
N GLY A 459 -23.84 -3.21 -6.16
CA GLY A 459 -25.03 -2.79 -5.44
C GLY A 459 -26.33 -3.36 -5.99
N ARG A 460 -26.29 -4.57 -6.55
CA ARG A 460 -27.48 -5.24 -7.10
C ARG A 460 -28.34 -5.87 -5.99
N PRO A 461 -29.62 -6.20 -6.26
CA PRO A 461 -30.46 -6.94 -5.33
C PRO A 461 -29.75 -8.16 -4.73
N GLY A 462 -29.80 -8.32 -3.41
CA GLY A 462 -29.13 -9.37 -2.66
C GLY A 462 -27.69 -9.05 -2.25
N ALA A 463 -27.13 -7.87 -2.56
CA ALA A 463 -25.76 -7.49 -2.23
C ALA A 463 -25.43 -7.65 -0.72
N ALA A 464 -26.26 -7.11 0.18
CA ALA A 464 -26.02 -7.23 1.62
C ALA A 464 -26.05 -8.70 2.09
N ALA A 465 -26.95 -9.53 1.53
CA ALA A 465 -27.04 -10.94 1.84
C ALA A 465 -25.82 -11.73 1.32
N ALA A 466 -25.30 -11.39 0.14
CA ALA A 466 -24.06 -11.96 -0.39
C ALA A 466 -22.85 -11.59 0.46
N LEU A 467 -22.73 -10.32 0.88
CA LEU A 467 -21.66 -9.89 1.78
C LEU A 467 -21.71 -10.65 3.11
N LEU A 468 -22.90 -10.74 3.72
CA LEU A 468 -23.11 -11.46 4.97
C LEU A 468 -22.80 -12.96 4.84
N ARG A 469 -23.23 -13.59 3.74
CA ARG A 469 -22.94 -15.00 3.44
C ARG A 469 -21.44 -15.25 3.39
N GLN A 470 -20.69 -14.38 2.69
CA GLN A 470 -19.24 -14.52 2.61
C GLN A 470 -18.59 -14.29 3.98
N LEU A 471 -18.94 -13.23 4.72
CA LEU A 471 -18.36 -12.96 6.05
C LEU A 471 -18.60 -14.09 7.07
N ARG A 472 -19.71 -14.84 6.97
CA ARG A 472 -20.00 -15.99 7.84
C ARG A 472 -19.19 -17.25 7.56
N ARG A 473 -18.51 -17.31 6.42
CA ARG A 473 -17.67 -18.47 6.07
C ARG A 473 -16.49 -18.60 7.02
N ALA A 474 -16.15 -19.81 7.43
CA ALA A 474 -14.95 -20.07 8.25
C ALA A 474 -13.68 -20.27 7.41
N ASP A 475 -13.81 -20.57 6.13
CA ASP A 475 -12.72 -20.94 5.22
C ASP A 475 -12.10 -19.76 4.45
N LEU A 476 -12.53 -18.53 4.71
CA LEU A 476 -12.01 -17.35 4.02
C LEU A 476 -10.59 -16.99 4.48
N PRO A 477 -9.64 -16.79 3.54
CA PRO A 477 -8.35 -16.20 3.86
C PRO A 477 -8.49 -14.83 4.53
N ALA A 478 -7.60 -14.52 5.47
CA ALA A 478 -7.63 -13.30 6.27
C ALA A 478 -7.72 -12.02 5.41
N ILE A 479 -6.94 -11.95 4.32
CA ILE A 479 -6.95 -10.80 3.40
C ILE A 479 -8.30 -10.62 2.69
N ARG A 480 -8.99 -11.70 2.34
CA ARG A 480 -10.32 -11.65 1.71
C ARG A 480 -11.37 -11.21 2.71
N ARG A 481 -11.32 -11.72 3.94
CA ARG A 481 -12.20 -11.28 5.04
C ARG A 481 -12.01 -9.80 5.36
N ALA A 482 -10.76 -9.35 5.53
CA ALA A 482 -10.44 -7.95 5.75
C ALA A 482 -10.95 -7.05 4.62
N SER A 483 -10.81 -7.49 3.36
CA SER A 483 -11.32 -6.74 2.22
C SER A 483 -12.85 -6.67 2.18
N LEU A 484 -13.56 -7.74 2.55
CA LEU A 484 -15.03 -7.74 2.67
C LEU A 484 -15.52 -6.85 3.81
N LEU A 485 -14.79 -6.78 4.94
CA LEU A 485 -15.10 -5.84 6.02
C LEU A 485 -15.04 -4.39 5.53
N GLY A 486 -14.14 -4.07 4.59
CA GLY A 486 -14.09 -2.77 3.93
C GLY A 486 -15.33 -2.42 3.09
N GLU A 487 -16.13 -3.40 2.69
CA GLU A 487 -17.37 -3.19 1.93
C GLU A 487 -18.60 -3.00 2.85
N VAL A 488 -18.49 -3.36 4.14
CA VAL A 488 -19.58 -3.26 5.13
C VAL A 488 -20.20 -1.86 5.24
N PRO A 489 -19.44 -0.75 5.20
CA PRO A 489 -20.02 0.60 5.27
C PRO A 489 -21.07 0.90 4.19
N GLY A 490 -21.02 0.22 3.04
CA GLY A 490 -22.02 0.36 1.97
C GLY A 490 -23.37 -0.28 2.30
N TYR A 491 -23.42 -1.16 3.30
CA TYR A 491 -24.58 -2.01 3.64
C TYR A 491 -24.86 -1.98 5.15
N PRO A 492 -25.25 -0.82 5.72
CA PRO A 492 -25.52 -0.72 7.14
C PRO A 492 -26.66 -1.67 7.54
N GLY A 493 -26.48 -2.39 8.65
CA GLY A 493 -27.47 -3.34 9.15
C GLY A 493 -26.96 -4.12 10.35
N GLN A 494 -27.88 -4.60 11.20
CA GLN A 494 -27.54 -5.27 12.46
C GLN A 494 -26.71 -6.55 12.25
N SER A 495 -27.06 -7.35 11.24
CA SER A 495 -26.38 -8.61 10.94
C SER A 495 -24.92 -8.41 10.53
N LEU A 496 -24.64 -7.37 9.73
CA LEU A 496 -23.28 -7.03 9.29
C LEU A 496 -22.47 -6.34 10.40
N LEU A 497 -23.11 -5.49 11.21
CA LEU A 497 -22.50 -4.94 12.42
C LEU A 497 -22.04 -6.06 13.37
N GLN A 498 -22.86 -7.10 13.58
CA GLN A 498 -22.48 -8.24 14.42
C GLN A 498 -21.26 -8.98 13.86
N GLN A 499 -21.16 -9.15 12.53
CA GLN A 499 -19.96 -9.75 11.92
C GLN A 499 -18.72 -8.86 12.09
N ALA A 500 -18.87 -7.54 11.95
CA ALA A 500 -17.78 -6.60 12.15
C ALA A 500 -17.30 -6.57 13.61
N LEU A 501 -18.22 -6.56 14.58
CA LEU A 501 -17.90 -6.64 16.01
C LEU A 501 -17.18 -7.95 16.36
N ALA A 502 -17.69 -9.10 15.88
CA ALA A 502 -17.03 -10.39 16.11
C ALA A 502 -15.62 -10.47 15.49
N ALA A 503 -15.38 -9.72 14.41
CA ALA A 503 -14.08 -9.68 13.74
C ALA A 503 -13.02 -8.88 14.53
N LEU A 504 -13.40 -8.09 15.53
CA LEU A 504 -12.46 -7.39 16.43
C LEU A 504 -11.63 -8.36 17.27
N ASP A 505 -12.10 -9.59 17.51
CA ASP A 505 -11.41 -10.63 18.28
C ASP A 505 -10.74 -11.69 17.40
N ASN A 506 -10.63 -11.47 16.08
CA ASN A 506 -10.04 -12.45 15.16
C ASN A 506 -8.54 -12.65 15.41
N ASP A 507 -8.04 -13.88 15.32
CA ASP A 507 -6.61 -14.20 15.47
C ASP A 507 -5.71 -13.43 14.49
N GLU A 508 -6.20 -13.16 13.28
CA GLU A 508 -5.45 -12.44 12.25
C GLU A 508 -5.55 -10.93 12.46
N PRO A 509 -4.44 -10.23 12.77
CA PRO A 509 -4.46 -8.80 13.09
C PRO A 509 -4.99 -7.93 11.96
N ARG A 510 -4.84 -8.37 10.71
CA ARG A 510 -5.40 -7.68 9.55
C ARG A 510 -6.93 -7.68 9.53
N VAL A 511 -7.56 -8.72 10.06
CA VAL A 511 -9.01 -8.79 10.17
C VAL A 511 -9.49 -7.83 11.26
N ARG A 512 -8.78 -7.78 12.40
CA ARG A 512 -9.08 -6.83 13.48
C ARG A 512 -8.94 -5.38 13.02
N GLU A 513 -7.86 -5.06 12.30
CA GLU A 513 -7.63 -3.73 11.73
C GLU A 513 -8.78 -3.30 10.80
N ALA A 514 -9.18 -4.14 9.85
CA ALA A 514 -10.29 -3.83 8.94
C ALA A 514 -11.65 -3.75 9.67
N ALA A 515 -11.85 -4.57 10.71
CA ALA A 515 -13.06 -4.57 11.52
C ALA A 515 -13.27 -3.23 12.25
N ILE A 516 -12.19 -2.60 12.73
CA ILE A 516 -12.25 -1.27 13.38
C ILE A 516 -12.89 -0.26 12.42
N GLY A 517 -12.45 -0.22 11.16
CA GLY A 517 -13.00 0.67 10.14
C GLY A 517 -14.49 0.40 9.86
N ALA A 518 -14.88 -0.87 9.76
CA ALA A 518 -16.27 -1.27 9.55
C ALA A 518 -17.17 -0.86 10.73
N VAL A 519 -16.75 -1.12 11.97
CA VAL A 519 -17.48 -0.75 13.18
C VAL A 519 -17.60 0.78 13.32
N ALA A 520 -16.50 1.50 13.10
CA ALA A 520 -16.47 2.96 13.18
C ALA A 520 -17.38 3.65 12.15
N ALA A 521 -17.64 3.00 11.01
CA ALA A 521 -18.56 3.51 9.99
C ALA A 521 -20.04 3.25 10.32
N LEU A 522 -20.34 2.21 11.10
CA LEU A 522 -21.72 1.82 11.43
C LEU A 522 -22.23 2.39 12.76
N LEU A 523 -21.33 2.78 13.66
CA LEU A 523 -21.65 3.30 14.98
C LEU A 523 -21.37 4.80 15.09
N SER A 524 -22.17 5.49 15.91
CA SER A 524 -21.86 6.88 16.28
C SER A 524 -20.55 6.97 17.10
N PRO A 525 -19.92 8.16 17.18
CA PRO A 525 -18.69 8.34 17.94
C PRO A 525 -18.75 7.81 19.38
N ALA A 526 -19.85 8.06 20.11
CA ALA A 526 -20.00 7.55 21.47
C ALA A 526 -20.17 6.02 21.52
N GLN A 527 -20.94 5.44 20.59
CA GLN A 527 -21.24 4.00 20.59
C GLN A 527 -20.04 3.12 20.25
N ARG A 528 -19.06 3.64 19.51
CA ARG A 528 -17.87 2.86 19.14
C ARG A 528 -16.79 2.82 20.23
N VAL A 529 -16.90 3.59 21.32
CA VAL A 529 -15.90 3.61 22.39
C VAL A 529 -15.76 2.22 23.02
N GLU A 530 -16.86 1.66 23.53
CA GLU A 530 -16.85 0.36 24.20
C GLU A 530 -16.23 -0.77 23.34
N PRO A 531 -16.66 -1.00 22.09
CA PRO A 531 -16.10 -2.08 21.28
C PRO A 531 -14.67 -1.81 20.78
N LEU A 532 -14.26 -0.55 20.54
CA LEU A 532 -12.96 -0.26 19.92
C LEU A 532 -11.84 0.08 20.92
N ALA A 533 -12.18 0.57 22.12
CA ALA A 533 -11.16 0.96 23.09
C ALA A 533 -10.19 -0.16 23.52
N PRO A 534 -10.59 -1.46 23.60
CA PRO A 534 -9.65 -2.55 23.84
C PRO A 534 -8.53 -2.64 22.79
N ALA A 535 -8.83 -2.33 21.53
CA ALA A 535 -7.87 -2.40 20.42
C ALA A 535 -6.75 -1.34 20.51
N LEU A 536 -6.90 -0.30 21.35
CA LEU A 536 -5.82 0.64 21.68
C LEU A 536 -4.62 -0.04 22.36
N SER A 537 -4.81 -1.25 22.89
CA SER A 537 -3.77 -2.06 23.53
C SER A 537 -3.44 -3.32 22.72
N ASP A 538 -3.88 -3.43 21.46
CA ASP A 538 -3.56 -4.58 20.60
C ASP A 538 -2.03 -4.76 20.48
N PRO A 539 -1.51 -5.99 20.44
CA PRO A 539 -0.06 -6.22 20.30
C PRO A 539 0.53 -5.61 19.02
N LEU A 540 -0.24 -5.47 17.93
CA LEU A 540 0.26 -4.98 16.65
C LEU A 540 0.02 -3.48 16.49
N ARG A 541 1.04 -2.74 16.04
CA ARG A 541 0.97 -1.29 15.82
C ARG A 541 -0.19 -0.90 14.90
N ALA A 542 -0.34 -1.54 13.73
CA ALA A 542 -1.39 -1.17 12.77
C ALA A 542 -2.80 -1.18 13.38
N VAL A 543 -3.10 -2.16 14.25
CA VAL A 543 -4.40 -2.27 14.92
C VAL A 543 -4.61 -1.13 15.94
N ARG A 544 -3.57 -0.81 16.73
CA ARG A 544 -3.60 0.33 17.65
C ARG A 544 -3.80 1.66 16.92
N LEU A 545 -3.10 1.86 15.80
CA LEU A 545 -3.22 3.06 14.99
C LEU A 545 -4.61 3.21 14.37
N ALA A 546 -5.18 2.11 13.86
CA ALA A 546 -6.55 2.09 13.35
C ALA A 546 -7.55 2.43 14.46
N ALA A 547 -7.39 1.86 15.66
CA ALA A 547 -8.25 2.15 16.82
C ALA A 547 -8.14 3.63 17.26
N ALA A 548 -6.92 4.17 17.33
CA ALA A 548 -6.68 5.57 17.69
C ALA A 548 -7.34 6.52 16.68
N TYR A 549 -7.14 6.29 15.39
CA TYR A 549 -7.78 7.11 14.36
C TYR A 549 -9.31 6.97 14.40
N ALA A 550 -9.81 5.74 14.55
CA ALA A 550 -11.23 5.47 14.65
C ALA A 550 -11.88 6.07 15.89
N LEU A 551 -11.16 6.29 17.00
CA LEU A 551 -11.72 6.86 18.23
C LEU A 551 -11.55 8.37 18.34
N LEU A 552 -10.83 9.01 17.43
CA LEU A 552 -10.49 10.43 17.48
C LEU A 552 -11.70 11.39 17.63
N PRO A 553 -12.83 11.19 16.91
CA PRO A 553 -14.05 11.97 17.18
C PRO A 553 -14.80 11.67 18.51
N ALA A 554 -14.32 10.75 19.35
CA ALA A 554 -14.97 10.27 20.57
C ALA A 554 -14.06 10.34 21.81
N VAL A 555 -13.08 11.25 21.78
CA VAL A 555 -12.04 11.35 22.82
C VAL A 555 -12.63 11.74 24.17
N ALA A 556 -13.69 12.55 24.20
CA ALA A 556 -14.34 12.98 25.43
C ALA A 556 -15.01 11.81 26.18
N GLU A 557 -15.40 10.76 25.45
CA GLU A 557 -16.13 9.60 25.93
C GLU A 557 -15.23 8.42 26.35
N LEU A 558 -13.91 8.53 26.17
CA LEU A 558 -12.96 7.42 26.41
C LEU A 558 -12.84 6.97 27.88
N GLY A 559 -13.22 7.83 28.84
CA GLY A 559 -13.19 7.52 30.26
C GLY A 559 -11.86 6.92 30.73
N GLY A 560 -11.90 5.67 31.26
CA GLY A 560 -10.73 4.96 31.79
C GLY A 560 -9.66 4.57 30.76
N HIS A 561 -9.95 4.66 29.46
CA HIS A 561 -9.00 4.30 28.40
C HIS A 561 -7.98 5.39 28.06
N GLY A 562 -8.02 6.54 28.75
CA GLY A 562 -7.12 7.68 28.52
C GLY A 562 -5.62 7.35 28.43
N PRO A 563 -5.04 6.44 29.25
CA PRO A 563 -3.64 6.02 29.09
C PRO A 563 -3.36 5.27 27.78
N SER A 564 -4.16 4.25 27.43
CA SER A 564 -4.00 3.50 26.17
C SER A 564 -4.22 4.40 24.95
N TRP A 565 -5.21 5.30 25.03
CA TRP A 565 -5.44 6.33 24.03
C TRP A 565 -4.20 7.19 23.80
N ARG A 566 -3.64 7.79 24.86
CA ARG A 566 -2.45 8.66 24.76
C ARG A 566 -1.29 7.92 24.09
N ARG A 567 -1.02 6.69 24.51
CA ARG A 567 0.04 5.88 23.87
C ARG A 567 -0.22 5.67 22.37
N ALA A 568 -1.44 5.26 21.99
CA ALA A 568 -1.75 4.93 20.61
C ALA A 568 -1.82 6.18 19.70
N ILE A 569 -2.30 7.32 20.22
CA ILE A 569 -2.34 8.57 19.45
C ILE A 569 -0.95 9.22 19.33
N ASP A 570 -0.10 9.10 20.36
CA ASP A 570 1.31 9.51 20.27
C ASP A 570 2.03 8.66 19.21
N GLU A 571 1.80 7.35 19.18
CA GLU A 571 2.34 6.44 18.17
C GLU A 571 1.84 6.80 16.75
N TYR A 572 0.56 7.18 16.61
CA TYR A 572 0.01 7.68 15.35
C TYR A 572 0.68 8.99 14.91
N GLU A 573 0.84 9.95 15.82
CA GLU A 573 1.52 11.20 15.52
C GLU A 573 2.96 10.96 15.06
N GLN A 574 3.73 10.13 15.78
CA GLN A 574 5.11 9.78 15.39
C GLN A 574 5.15 9.14 14.00
N THR A 575 4.19 8.25 13.69
CA THR A 575 4.08 7.62 12.37
C THR A 575 3.92 8.66 11.24
N GLN A 576 3.19 9.75 11.48
CA GLN A 576 3.06 10.82 10.49
C GLN A 576 4.28 11.77 10.50
N LEU A 577 4.90 12.02 11.66
CA LEU A 577 6.07 12.89 11.80
C LEU A 577 7.30 12.37 11.05
N VAL A 578 7.49 11.04 10.99
CA VAL A 578 8.60 10.42 10.23
C VAL A 578 8.35 10.38 8.71
N GLN A 579 7.18 10.84 8.26
CA GLN A 579 6.78 10.85 6.84
C GLN A 579 6.50 12.27 6.32
N ARG A 580 7.06 13.31 6.95
CA ARG A 580 6.76 14.73 6.66
C ARG A 580 7.26 15.25 5.31
N GLU A 581 7.96 14.42 4.55
CA GLU A 581 8.23 14.62 3.12
C GLU A 581 6.97 14.42 2.26
N ARG A 582 5.94 13.75 2.79
CA ARG A 582 4.68 13.47 2.12
C ARG A 582 3.63 14.54 2.42
N ALA A 583 2.89 14.96 1.40
CA ALA A 583 1.78 15.87 1.58
C ALA A 583 0.64 15.22 2.40
N GLU A 584 0.43 13.92 2.21
CA GLU A 584 -0.55 13.11 2.92
C GLU A 584 -0.30 13.07 4.43
N ALA A 585 0.94 12.86 4.85
CA ALA A 585 1.30 12.81 6.27
C ALA A 585 1.08 14.16 6.96
N ASN A 586 1.44 15.26 6.29
CA ASN A 586 1.21 16.61 6.82
C ASN A 586 -0.30 16.96 6.89
N LEU A 587 -1.12 16.48 5.95
CA LEU A 587 -2.57 16.57 6.03
C LEU A 587 -3.14 15.75 7.21
N ASN A 588 -2.65 14.53 7.40
CA ASN A 588 -3.07 13.69 8.53
C ASN A 588 -2.70 14.32 9.88
N LEU A 589 -1.51 14.92 10.00
CA LEU A 589 -1.13 15.72 11.18
C LEU A 589 -2.07 16.90 11.41
N ALA A 590 -2.45 17.62 10.35
CA ALA A 590 -3.41 18.72 10.48
C ALA A 590 -4.77 18.23 11.02
N ASN A 591 -5.29 17.12 10.49
CA ASN A 591 -6.54 16.52 10.93
C ASN A 591 -6.46 16.06 12.39
N LEU A 592 -5.33 15.44 12.77
CA LEU A 592 -5.04 15.05 14.14
C LEU A 592 -5.05 16.26 15.07
N TYR A 593 -4.28 17.29 14.75
CA TYR A 593 -4.15 18.50 15.58
C TYR A 593 -5.47 19.27 15.71
N GLN A 594 -6.31 19.25 14.67
CA GLN A 594 -7.63 19.83 14.75
C GLN A 594 -8.52 19.07 15.74
N ALA A 595 -8.52 17.74 15.69
CA ALA A 595 -9.37 16.91 16.54
C ALA A 595 -8.87 16.81 18.00
N ASP A 596 -7.56 16.85 18.20
CA ASP A 596 -6.89 16.76 19.51
C ASP A 596 -6.75 18.14 20.21
N GLY A 597 -7.39 19.19 19.67
CA GLY A 597 -7.42 20.51 20.31
C GLY A 597 -6.10 21.29 20.26
N ARG A 598 -5.26 21.04 19.24
CA ARG A 598 -4.00 21.75 18.96
C ARG A 598 -4.09 22.65 17.71
N PRO A 599 -5.04 23.60 17.65
CA PRO A 599 -5.33 24.38 16.43
C PRO A 599 -4.14 25.22 15.93
N GLY A 600 -3.21 25.58 16.81
CA GLY A 600 -2.00 26.33 16.45
C GLY A 600 -1.05 25.60 15.50
N LEU A 601 -1.18 24.27 15.36
CA LEU A 601 -0.35 23.45 14.47
C LEU A 601 -1.04 23.09 13.14
N VAL A 602 -2.34 23.34 13.01
CA VAL A 602 -3.16 22.91 11.86
C VAL A 602 -2.72 23.61 10.58
N GLU A 603 -2.73 24.95 10.58
CA GLU A 603 -2.38 25.73 9.38
C GLU A 603 -0.94 25.47 8.93
N ALA A 604 0.00 25.39 9.89
CA ALA A 604 1.41 25.12 9.59
C ALA A 604 1.59 23.77 8.89
N SER A 605 0.85 22.74 9.33
CA SER A 605 0.86 21.40 8.76
C SER A 605 0.23 21.39 7.36
N LEU A 606 -0.91 22.05 7.17
CA LEU A 606 -1.56 22.17 5.85
C LEU A 606 -0.69 22.92 4.84
N ARG A 607 -0.03 24.00 5.26
CA ARG A 607 0.95 24.70 4.41
C ARG A 607 2.18 23.86 4.13
N ALA A 608 2.63 23.04 5.08
CA ALA A 608 3.72 22.09 4.83
C ALA A 608 3.32 21.06 3.78
N ALA A 609 2.08 20.53 3.83
CA ALA A 609 1.58 19.62 2.80
C ALA A 609 1.68 20.24 1.39
N LEU A 610 1.27 21.50 1.24
CA LEU A 610 1.36 22.22 -0.04
C LEU A 610 2.77 22.63 -0.45
N ARG A 611 3.74 22.70 0.47
CA ARG A 611 5.15 22.83 0.10
C ARG A 611 5.71 21.51 -0.45
N ARG A 612 5.26 20.37 0.07
CA ARG A 612 5.66 19.03 -0.42
C ARG A 612 5.07 18.70 -1.77
N ASP A 613 3.78 18.99 -1.92
CA ASP A 613 3.08 18.84 -3.19
C ASP A 613 2.09 19.98 -3.33
N ALA A 614 2.47 20.97 -4.12
CA ALA A 614 1.64 22.15 -4.35
C ALA A 614 0.33 21.80 -5.08
N ASP A 615 0.29 20.65 -5.79
CA ASP A 615 -0.86 20.17 -6.55
C ASP A 615 -1.69 19.14 -5.73
N PHE A 616 -1.37 18.91 -4.45
CA PHE A 616 -2.15 18.00 -3.61
C PHE A 616 -3.50 18.60 -3.21
N ALA A 617 -4.52 18.36 -4.05
CA ALA A 617 -5.87 18.90 -3.90
C ALA A 617 -6.50 18.69 -2.50
N PRO A 618 -6.37 17.52 -1.84
CA PRO A 618 -6.90 17.35 -0.48
C PRO A 618 -6.38 18.38 0.53
N ALA A 619 -5.08 18.71 0.50
CA ALA A 619 -4.53 19.74 1.39
C ALA A 619 -4.97 21.16 0.99
N GLN A 620 -5.15 21.44 -0.31
CA GLN A 620 -5.69 22.72 -0.77
C GLN A 620 -7.11 22.93 -0.24
N VAL A 621 -7.95 21.90 -0.31
CA VAL A 621 -9.33 21.93 0.21
C VAL A 621 -9.34 22.10 1.72
N ALA A 622 -8.55 21.29 2.45
CA ALA A 622 -8.48 21.37 3.90
C ALA A 622 -7.96 22.74 4.38
N LEU A 623 -6.93 23.30 3.75
CA LEU A 623 -6.44 24.65 4.05
C LEU A 623 -7.49 25.72 3.71
N GLY A 624 -8.18 25.59 2.57
CA GLY A 624 -9.27 26.49 2.21
C GLY A 624 -10.36 26.51 3.28
N GLN A 625 -10.84 25.34 3.71
CA GLN A 625 -11.86 25.22 4.76
C GLN A 625 -11.38 25.77 6.11
N TRP A 626 -10.12 25.49 6.47
CA TRP A 626 -9.52 26.04 7.68
C TRP A 626 -9.49 27.58 7.66
N LEU A 627 -9.10 28.17 6.53
CA LEU A 627 -9.04 29.62 6.35
C LEU A 627 -10.44 30.26 6.40
N GLU A 628 -11.46 29.65 5.79
CA GLU A 628 -12.84 30.13 5.87
C GLU A 628 -13.37 30.12 7.31
N ASN A 629 -13.13 29.04 8.05
CA ASN A 629 -13.50 28.96 9.47
C ASN A 629 -12.79 30.02 10.33
N ALA A 630 -11.62 30.49 9.89
CA ALA A 630 -10.88 31.58 10.51
C ALA A 630 -11.26 32.99 9.99
N GLY A 631 -12.30 33.10 9.14
CA GLY A 631 -12.75 34.37 8.55
C GLY A 631 -11.83 34.94 7.45
N ARG A 632 -10.92 34.13 6.91
CA ARG A 632 -9.94 34.52 5.87
C ARG A 632 -10.43 34.13 4.47
N ASP A 633 -11.69 34.44 4.15
CA ASP A 633 -12.38 33.99 2.92
C ASP A 633 -11.67 34.38 1.62
N ARG A 634 -11.07 35.59 1.58
CA ARG A 634 -10.34 36.07 0.40
C ARG A 634 -9.14 35.19 0.08
N GLU A 635 -8.45 34.72 1.11
CA GLU A 635 -7.29 33.85 0.96
C GLU A 635 -7.70 32.44 0.56
N ALA A 636 -8.75 31.90 1.19
CA ALA A 636 -9.33 30.61 0.79
C ALA A 636 -9.78 30.61 -0.69
N ALA A 637 -10.44 31.67 -1.13
CA ALA A 637 -10.85 31.84 -2.52
C ALA A 637 -9.66 31.96 -3.48
N ALA A 638 -8.59 32.67 -3.08
CA ALA A 638 -7.37 32.76 -3.87
C ALA A 638 -6.68 31.40 -4.01
N LEU A 639 -6.62 30.62 -2.93
CA LEU A 639 -6.04 29.28 -2.90
C LEU A 639 -6.78 28.32 -3.85
N LEU A 640 -8.12 28.25 -3.77
CA LEU A 640 -8.92 27.38 -4.64
C LEU A 640 -8.81 27.80 -6.12
N ARG A 641 -8.82 29.10 -6.42
CA ARG A 641 -8.62 29.59 -7.79
C ARG A 641 -7.23 29.24 -8.33
N ASP A 642 -6.19 29.31 -7.51
CA ASP A 642 -4.85 28.91 -7.93
C ASP A 642 -4.75 27.40 -8.17
N GLY A 643 -5.32 26.59 -7.27
CA GLY A 643 -5.43 25.14 -7.45
C GLY A 643 -6.13 24.78 -8.77
N LEU A 644 -7.26 25.43 -9.08
CA LEU A 644 -8.00 25.20 -10.33
C LEU A 644 -7.27 25.70 -11.59
N ARG A 645 -6.45 26.74 -11.50
CA ARG A 645 -5.60 27.14 -12.63
C ARG A 645 -4.55 26.07 -12.95
N ARG A 646 -3.98 25.44 -11.92
CA ARG A 646 -2.95 24.39 -12.07
C ARG A 646 -3.56 23.04 -12.41
N GLN A 647 -4.73 22.74 -11.86
CA GLN A 647 -5.45 21.49 -12.02
C GLN A 647 -6.89 21.74 -12.47
N PRO A 648 -7.11 22.20 -13.70
CA PRO A 648 -8.46 22.52 -14.22
C PRO A 648 -9.37 21.29 -14.30
N ARG A 649 -8.79 20.08 -14.27
CA ARG A 649 -9.48 18.79 -14.26
C ARG A 649 -9.49 18.12 -12.89
N SER A 650 -9.39 18.88 -11.79
CA SER A 650 -9.59 18.33 -10.45
C SER A 650 -11.05 18.45 -10.03
N GLY A 651 -11.77 17.33 -10.01
CA GLY A 651 -13.17 17.31 -9.57
C GLY A 651 -13.30 17.75 -8.11
N LEU A 652 -12.35 17.36 -7.25
CA LEU A 652 -12.32 17.74 -5.83
C LEU A 652 -12.20 19.26 -5.62
N LEU A 653 -11.39 19.96 -6.44
CA LEU A 653 -11.25 21.42 -6.31
C LEU A 653 -12.49 22.16 -6.79
N HIS A 654 -13.09 21.73 -7.90
CA HIS A 654 -14.38 22.27 -8.37
C HIS A 654 -15.48 22.03 -7.34
N TYR A 655 -15.51 20.85 -6.72
CA TYR A 655 -16.44 20.52 -5.65
C TYR A 655 -16.25 21.44 -4.42
N ALA A 656 -14.99 21.62 -3.98
CA ALA A 656 -14.68 22.50 -2.86
C ALA A 656 -15.04 23.97 -3.15
N GLN A 657 -14.80 24.44 -4.38
CA GLN A 657 -15.24 25.76 -4.82
C GLN A 657 -16.76 25.88 -4.76
N GLY A 658 -17.49 24.89 -5.27
CA GLY A 658 -18.95 24.85 -5.20
C GLY A 658 -19.47 24.97 -3.76
N LEU A 659 -18.90 24.20 -2.82
CA LEU A 659 -19.27 24.29 -1.41
C LEU A 659 -18.95 25.66 -0.78
N ALA A 660 -17.82 26.27 -1.14
CA ALA A 660 -17.44 27.60 -0.67
C ALA A 660 -18.42 28.67 -1.17
N LEU A 661 -18.84 28.59 -2.43
CA LEU A 661 -19.82 29.49 -3.04
C LEU A 661 -21.21 29.36 -2.39
N ILE A 662 -21.63 28.13 -2.05
CA ILE A 662 -22.88 27.90 -1.27
C ILE A 662 -22.84 28.65 0.07
N ARG A 663 -21.72 28.54 0.83
CA ARG A 663 -21.58 29.23 2.13
C ARG A 663 -21.67 30.75 2.01
N ARG A 664 -21.30 31.31 0.86
CA ARG A 664 -21.35 32.77 0.57
C ARG A 664 -22.70 33.22 -0.01
N GLY A 665 -23.60 32.29 -0.30
CA GLY A 665 -24.89 32.59 -0.93
C GLY A 665 -24.84 32.75 -2.45
N GLU A 666 -23.69 32.47 -3.09
CA GLU A 666 -23.47 32.55 -4.54
C GLU A 666 -24.00 31.28 -5.23
N ARG A 667 -25.33 31.09 -5.19
CA ARG A 667 -25.99 29.82 -5.54
C ARG A 667 -25.82 29.40 -7.01
N GLU A 668 -25.80 30.35 -7.94
CA GLU A 668 -25.65 30.05 -9.38
C GLU A 668 -24.24 29.53 -9.70
N ASP A 669 -23.21 30.28 -9.28
CA ASP A 669 -21.81 29.91 -9.48
C ASP A 669 -21.47 28.60 -8.77
N ALA A 670 -22.03 28.38 -7.58
CA ALA A 670 -21.90 27.13 -6.87
C ALA A 670 -22.36 25.92 -7.70
N ARG A 671 -23.52 26.02 -8.35
CA ARG A 671 -24.04 24.94 -9.19
C ARG A 671 -23.18 24.72 -10.42
N GLN A 672 -22.64 25.77 -11.02
CA GLN A 672 -21.71 25.62 -12.15
C GLN A 672 -20.44 24.88 -11.74
N ALA A 673 -19.84 25.25 -10.60
CA ALA A 673 -18.67 24.56 -10.07
C ALA A 673 -18.95 23.09 -9.72
N LEU A 674 -20.10 22.80 -9.09
CA LEU A 674 -20.53 21.42 -8.79
C LEU A 674 -20.82 20.60 -10.06
N ALA A 675 -21.41 21.22 -11.08
CA ALA A 675 -21.63 20.58 -12.37
C ALA A 675 -20.30 20.25 -13.07
N GLU A 676 -19.31 21.15 -12.98
CA GLU A 676 -17.97 20.92 -13.49
C GLU A 676 -17.24 19.80 -12.73
N ALA A 677 -17.38 19.76 -11.39
CA ALA A 677 -16.86 18.65 -10.58
C ALA A 677 -17.40 17.29 -11.05
N LEU A 678 -18.72 17.21 -11.28
CA LEU A 678 -19.36 16.00 -11.81
C LEU A 678 -19.00 15.73 -13.28
N ARG A 679 -18.78 16.75 -14.10
CA ARG A 679 -18.37 16.58 -15.50
C ARG A 679 -16.97 15.96 -15.59
N VAL A 680 -16.07 16.35 -14.69
CA VAL A 680 -14.69 15.86 -14.62
C VAL A 680 -14.62 14.47 -14.00
N GLU A 681 -15.38 14.22 -12.94
CA GLU A 681 -15.48 12.92 -12.25
C GLU A 681 -16.95 12.42 -12.23
N PRO A 682 -17.47 11.89 -13.35
CA PRO A 682 -18.89 11.53 -13.51
C PRO A 682 -19.37 10.41 -12.60
N ASP A 683 -18.44 9.60 -12.09
CA ASP A 683 -18.72 8.46 -11.24
C ASP A 683 -18.62 8.78 -9.74
N ASN A 684 -18.31 10.03 -9.36
CA ASN A 684 -18.24 10.42 -7.96
C ASN A 684 -19.66 10.68 -7.40
N PRO A 685 -20.19 9.79 -6.54
CA PRO A 685 -21.57 9.87 -6.07
C PRO A 685 -21.82 11.10 -5.20
N ARG A 686 -20.78 11.57 -4.49
CA ARG A 686 -20.87 12.74 -3.62
C ARG A 686 -21.13 14.01 -4.43
N TYR A 687 -20.46 14.18 -5.57
CA TYR A 687 -20.63 15.39 -6.40
C TYR A 687 -22.04 15.44 -7.00
N ALA A 688 -22.51 14.30 -7.55
CA ALA A 688 -23.87 14.19 -8.07
C ALA A 688 -24.93 14.41 -6.99
N TYR A 689 -24.76 13.84 -5.80
CA TYR A 689 -25.66 14.05 -4.67
C TYR A 689 -25.74 15.52 -4.24
N VAL A 690 -24.60 16.18 -4.02
CA VAL A 690 -24.59 17.59 -3.60
C VAL A 690 -25.15 18.50 -4.69
N LEU A 691 -24.88 18.22 -5.97
CA LEU A 691 -25.49 18.96 -7.08
C LEU A 691 -27.01 18.77 -7.10
N ALA A 692 -27.52 17.57 -6.84
CA ALA A 692 -28.97 17.32 -6.74
C ALA A 692 -29.60 18.10 -5.57
N VAL A 693 -28.94 18.16 -4.40
CA VAL A 693 -29.38 19.01 -3.28
C VAL A 693 -29.43 20.47 -3.70
N ALA A 694 -28.39 20.98 -4.37
CA ALA A 694 -28.35 22.36 -4.84
C ALA A 694 -29.44 22.68 -5.89
N TRP A 695 -29.83 21.73 -6.74
CA TRP A 695 -30.98 21.89 -7.64
C TRP A 695 -32.30 21.94 -6.88
N HIS A 696 -32.46 21.10 -5.86
CA HIS A 696 -33.67 21.05 -5.04
C HIS A 696 -33.87 22.36 -4.27
N GLU A 697 -32.84 22.85 -3.57
CA GLU A 697 -32.88 24.13 -2.83
C GLU A 697 -33.15 25.35 -3.73
N ALA A 698 -32.83 25.23 -5.01
CA ALA A 698 -33.11 26.25 -6.02
C ALA A 698 -34.53 26.19 -6.60
N GLY A 699 -35.42 25.37 -6.04
CA GLY A 699 -36.78 25.19 -6.53
C GLY A 699 -36.87 24.42 -7.84
N GLN A 700 -35.84 23.64 -8.19
CA GLN A 700 -35.81 22.79 -9.40
C GLN A 700 -35.80 21.28 -9.03
N PRO A 701 -36.83 20.77 -8.33
CA PRO A 701 -36.86 19.38 -7.84
C PRO A 701 -36.83 18.34 -8.97
N GLY A 702 -37.35 18.68 -10.17
CA GLY A 702 -37.29 17.80 -11.34
C GLY A 702 -35.85 17.45 -11.74
N LYS A 703 -34.95 18.45 -11.78
CA LYS A 703 -33.53 18.23 -12.10
C LYS A 703 -32.81 17.46 -11.01
N ALA A 704 -33.17 17.68 -9.74
CA ALA A 704 -32.61 16.93 -8.62
C ALA A 704 -32.96 15.43 -8.74
N ILE A 705 -34.24 15.12 -8.97
CA ILE A 705 -34.74 13.75 -9.17
C ILE A 705 -34.07 13.08 -10.37
N GLU A 706 -33.97 13.77 -11.51
CA GLU A 706 -33.29 13.27 -12.72
C GLU A 706 -31.82 12.95 -12.44
N SER A 707 -31.10 13.86 -11.78
CA SER A 707 -29.69 13.69 -11.44
C SER A 707 -29.46 12.49 -10.52
N LEU A 708 -30.33 12.30 -9.52
CA LEU A 708 -30.25 11.15 -8.61
C LEU A 708 -30.59 9.83 -9.32
N ARG A 709 -31.59 9.81 -10.21
CA ARG A 709 -31.89 8.64 -11.05
C ARG A 709 -30.71 8.28 -11.95
N ALA A 710 -30.08 9.26 -12.58
CA ALA A 710 -28.90 9.05 -13.42
C ALA A 710 -27.70 8.52 -12.62
N LEU A 711 -27.49 9.01 -11.39
CA LEU A 711 -26.48 8.47 -10.49
C LEU A 711 -26.78 7.02 -10.13
N LEU A 712 -28.00 6.72 -9.68
CA LEU A 712 -28.37 5.38 -9.22
C LEU A 712 -28.41 4.34 -10.35
N ALA A 713 -28.64 4.76 -11.59
CA ALA A 713 -28.50 3.90 -12.76
C ALA A 713 -27.05 3.41 -12.96
N ARG A 714 -26.05 4.25 -12.68
CA ARG A 714 -24.63 3.89 -12.76
C ARG A 714 -24.09 3.28 -11.48
N ARG A 715 -24.62 3.72 -10.34
CA ARG A 715 -24.15 3.37 -9.00
C ARG A 715 -25.33 2.93 -8.12
N PRO A 716 -25.88 1.71 -8.34
CA PRO A 716 -27.01 1.22 -7.58
C PRO A 716 -26.73 1.07 -6.08
N ALA A 717 -25.48 0.97 -5.63
CA ALA A 717 -25.15 0.83 -4.21
C ALA A 717 -25.32 2.14 -3.40
N GLU A 718 -25.52 3.30 -4.03
CA GLU A 718 -25.42 4.61 -3.36
C GLU A 718 -26.64 4.91 -2.49
N ARG A 719 -26.61 4.39 -1.27
CA ARG A 719 -27.68 4.50 -0.27
C ARG A 719 -28.13 5.95 -0.05
N THR A 720 -27.21 6.88 0.16
CA THR A 720 -27.52 8.29 0.44
C THR A 720 -28.30 8.94 -0.72
N ALA A 721 -27.89 8.68 -1.96
CA ALA A 721 -28.58 9.19 -3.14
C ALA A 721 -29.99 8.60 -3.28
N ARG A 722 -30.16 7.30 -2.98
CA ARG A 722 -31.48 6.65 -3.02
C ARG A 722 -32.44 7.20 -1.96
N LEU A 723 -31.96 7.43 -0.74
CA LEU A 723 -32.77 8.04 0.31
C LEU A 723 -33.19 9.48 -0.03
N ALA A 724 -32.27 10.26 -0.61
CA ALA A 724 -32.59 11.59 -1.10
C ALA A 724 -33.65 11.55 -2.21
N LEU A 725 -33.54 10.59 -3.14
CA LEU A 725 -34.52 10.39 -4.20
C LEU A 725 -35.91 10.07 -3.62
N VAL A 726 -36.01 9.16 -2.65
CA VAL A 726 -37.27 8.85 -1.94
C VAL A 726 -37.86 10.12 -1.32
N GLY A 727 -37.05 10.93 -0.64
CA GLY A 727 -37.49 12.18 -0.03
C GLY A 727 -38.04 13.18 -1.06
N TYR A 728 -37.31 13.39 -2.16
CA TYR A 728 -37.71 14.34 -3.21
C TYR A 728 -38.94 13.87 -4.00
N LEU A 729 -39.09 12.58 -4.26
CA LEU A 729 -40.27 12.02 -4.92
C LEU A 729 -41.54 12.21 -4.06
N ARG A 730 -41.44 11.98 -2.75
CA ARG A 730 -42.56 12.24 -1.81
C ARG A 730 -42.96 13.71 -1.79
N GLN A 731 -41.99 14.62 -1.75
CA GLN A 731 -42.27 16.07 -1.79
C GLN A 731 -42.91 16.51 -3.12
N ALA A 732 -42.56 15.83 -4.23
CA ALA A 732 -43.16 16.07 -5.54
C ALA A 732 -44.53 15.39 -5.74
N GLY A 733 -45.03 14.63 -4.74
CA GLY A 733 -46.29 13.88 -4.83
C GLY A 733 -46.20 12.56 -5.62
N ASP A 734 -45.01 12.13 -6.04
CA ASP A 734 -44.78 10.84 -6.72
C ASP A 734 -44.58 9.70 -5.70
N SER A 735 -45.67 9.32 -5.02
CA SER A 735 -45.65 8.24 -4.02
C SER A 735 -45.23 6.91 -4.64
N ALA A 736 -45.69 6.61 -5.86
CA ALA A 736 -45.37 5.35 -6.55
C ALA A 736 -43.86 5.24 -6.85
N GLY A 737 -43.24 6.31 -7.34
CA GLY A 737 -41.79 6.36 -7.57
C GLY A 737 -41.00 6.25 -6.26
N ALA A 738 -41.46 6.89 -5.19
CA ALA A 738 -40.82 6.80 -3.88
C ALA A 738 -40.86 5.36 -3.33
N ASP A 739 -41.99 4.66 -3.47
CA ASP A 739 -42.15 3.28 -3.04
C ASP A 739 -41.30 2.32 -3.88
N ALA A 740 -41.17 2.57 -5.20
CA ALA A 740 -40.27 1.81 -6.07
C ALA A 740 -38.81 1.96 -5.64
N ALA A 741 -38.33 3.18 -5.41
CA ALA A 741 -36.98 3.44 -4.92
C ALA A 741 -36.73 2.81 -3.54
N LEU A 742 -37.74 2.80 -2.66
CA LEU A 742 -37.65 2.13 -1.37
C LEU A 742 -37.60 0.59 -1.51
N ALA A 743 -38.37 0.03 -2.44
CA ALA A 743 -38.35 -1.40 -2.75
C ALA A 743 -36.98 -1.85 -3.31
N GLU A 744 -36.34 -1.02 -4.15
CA GLU A 744 -34.96 -1.27 -4.59
C GLU A 744 -33.98 -1.27 -3.42
N LEU A 745 -34.06 -0.29 -2.52
CA LEU A 745 -33.21 -0.26 -1.32
C LEU A 745 -33.39 -1.55 -0.52
N ARG A 746 -34.63 -1.97 -0.29
CA ARG A 746 -34.95 -3.22 0.42
C ARG A 746 -34.43 -4.45 -0.31
N ALA A 747 -34.47 -4.47 -1.64
CA ALA A 747 -33.93 -5.58 -2.41
C ALA A 747 -32.39 -5.68 -2.30
N ILE A 748 -31.70 -4.55 -2.21
CA ILE A 748 -30.23 -4.48 -2.07
C ILE A 748 -29.79 -4.79 -0.63
N ASN A 749 -30.46 -4.16 0.34
CA ASN A 749 -30.18 -4.25 1.78
C ASN A 749 -31.49 -4.36 2.58
N PRO A 750 -32.01 -5.58 2.80
CA PRO A 750 -33.23 -5.79 3.59
C PRO A 750 -33.10 -5.37 5.06
N ASP A 751 -31.87 -5.38 5.59
CA ASP A 751 -31.53 -5.07 6.98
C ASP A 751 -31.22 -3.59 7.23
N ASP A 752 -31.46 -2.72 6.23
CA ASP A 752 -31.18 -1.29 6.34
C ASP A 752 -31.92 -0.67 7.54
N PRO A 753 -31.24 0.04 8.45
CA PRO A 753 -31.87 0.61 9.65
C PRO A 753 -33.04 1.55 9.37
N LEU A 754 -33.11 2.15 8.17
CA LEU A 754 -34.20 3.06 7.80
C LEU A 754 -35.42 2.34 7.20
N LEU A 755 -35.36 1.02 7.02
CA LEU A 755 -36.49 0.20 6.58
C LEU A 755 -37.28 -0.41 7.75
N ARG A 756 -36.80 -0.25 8.98
CA ARG A 756 -37.39 -0.81 10.20
C ARG A 756 -38.33 0.15 10.91
#